data_AF-A0A1A7XGT8-F1
#
_entry.id   AF-A0A1A7XGT8-F1
#
_cell.length_a   1.000
_cell.length_b   1.000
_cell.length_c   1.000
_cell.angle_alpha   90.00
_cell.angle_beta   90.00
_cell.angle_gamma   90.00
#
_symmetry.space_group_name_H-M   'P 1'
#
loop_
_entity.id
_entity.type
_entity.pdbx_description
1 polymer ?
#
loop_
_entity_poly.entity_id
_entity_poly.type
_entity_poly.pdbx_seq_one_letter_code
_entity_poly.pdbx_strand_id
1 'polypeptide(L)'
;EGYDYLHTYVTFCSAGSQLLSMSPTAGTCFFVLAVACSVIATVRPAETTNGMSVDDAVFVGKKLMMKCQTKGYPPPTTNLMTSIFNNSVLTAGGKPADPSNTLLSTFLPVLNSLTLPTNKNPPGQIPVNALEKMKSNMWNCSYLPAMIRMIRNSSELSRCYMEAFVAPLCWATLASPSSNNFSSNDYGTLLSAAKSMLLDVSSAVMNLPATLDGQKLNQMMNMLQGVYGTMNEDQRAEVLNWAKEQIVQNNFSCTLKKTSSSKPKALALCKPSVKWLTLDALNMIGPFLSSLQPSDVDASPQGPLCTFFSSGQFLSSMSGATRMNPSLAKTLLKTFQQCFSQNDFQKYLDKLGPLACYYSAPNLTSDLSKKLLSQLTSCDSSVTSMLEKSLIKNVMSGPITAQSLRDLGRSAALVSTKQLATLSPADVKDLLQNPGPGVEWSQSQMRTLAKKQLGGKKCGEVSGADVMALQSVAAGLSSCVLKKLKAQDVLANTEALRNISKQMNKGQLKAMLEGFGGNVSLSDLMTKLPGPMLRCVSLTNLKKANITSLDQVENKTWSVSQAAYLAKKMRELNKLQFRRLKSVIQGVTCKMITEVNNSQTLDMVQALTETPQWLSKAQVRCAAAKLFTSLEQERTDYFKNITEQELTAIPTSLLLYMAPGKVNDLPDSVCQVFLDKMATADLNCLPLNAPSRPALSQRALLCLTIGKNLSELTNADVSRLGPLLCEMPPSKLALMAPDVIQFSLQAMASCQNIPQLHRPNLIQLVNQTFGSPSNWTAETVESVGPLILLDDNATSALPNAPWMKDSLVFLKSRLPNISDAFKKKFFELTTTAASSSARRRRAANSINSATVPTVALIEELGPDNVLWTSTQLDTMSNSIFLATVETLGSVPGYSPDQLAVLSKKVVQVFGSVSQMNESDIVQLRCILQGFSNADLTGLPLPMDSLDDLALCGWKDSQIPSVWRSVAKYNNLTASLLDATAMVNLNRFFCGLNSSEISQLSVNAFKEAVGSMDNLPCPLDVLQQLKQLAVSAFGSPNTWTEALVSDLKTIIAGLDATEMNSLDSSTFSFFNSTCIPLIPPQVLASLSPAQLEDLGPENAVMVTSVQRAALTPEQLSAVNRMATGSVDARAVTATQSPPQSGAPGVRVEGIFSVMKPALFLLIGLLLL
;
A
#
# COMPACT_ATOMS: atom_id res chain seq x y z
N GLU A 1 -7.60 49.82 18.77
CA GLU A 1 -7.06 50.35 20.04
C GLU A 1 -5.60 49.92 20.21
N GLY A 2 -4.65 50.67 19.63
CA GLY A 2 -3.24 50.27 19.63
C GLY A 2 -2.29 51.36 19.12
N TYR A 3 -2.61 52.63 19.40
CA TYR A 3 -1.77 53.77 19.03
C TYR A 3 -1.19 54.53 20.25
N ASP A 4 -1.50 54.11 21.48
CA ASP A 4 -1.04 54.81 22.70
C ASP A 4 0.19 54.21 23.39
N TYR A 5 0.82 53.16 22.87
CA TYR A 5 2.04 52.58 23.47
C TYR A 5 3.36 53.06 22.83
N LEU A 6 3.33 53.65 21.63
CA LEU A 6 4.57 54.12 20.97
C LEU A 6 4.94 55.56 21.34
N HIS A 7 3.99 56.38 21.76
CA HIS A 7 4.26 57.80 22.08
C HIS A 7 4.94 57.97 23.45
N THR A 8 4.77 57.03 24.37
CA THR A 8 5.36 57.06 25.73
C THR A 8 6.84 56.67 25.75
N TYR A 9 7.31 55.89 24.77
CA TYR A 9 8.71 55.46 24.69
C TYR A 9 9.64 56.54 24.11
N VAL A 10 9.13 57.40 23.23
CA VAL A 10 9.91 58.48 22.60
C VAL A 10 10.12 59.66 23.57
N THR A 11 9.22 59.89 24.52
CA THR A 11 9.36 60.97 25.52
C THR A 11 10.32 60.63 26.66
N PHE A 12 10.59 59.34 26.93
CA PHE A 12 11.56 58.93 27.96
C PHE A 12 13.02 59.04 27.50
N CYS A 13 13.30 58.91 26.19
CA CYS A 13 14.66 59.02 25.66
C CYS A 13 15.15 60.47 25.49
N SER A 14 14.27 61.48 25.40
CA SER A 14 14.71 62.88 25.33
C SER A 14 15.01 63.51 26.69
N ALA A 15 14.60 62.88 27.80
CA ALA A 15 14.86 63.38 29.16
C ALA A 15 16.18 62.85 29.78
N GLY A 16 16.78 61.80 29.22
CA GLY A 16 18.03 61.20 29.71
C GLY A 16 19.33 61.88 29.25
N SER A 17 19.25 62.83 28.30
CA SER A 17 20.43 63.43 27.68
C SER A 17 20.99 64.68 28.40
N GLN A 18 20.45 65.08 29.56
CA GLN A 18 20.91 66.25 30.31
C GLN A 18 21.54 65.97 31.69
N LEU A 19 21.69 64.70 32.09
CA LEU A 19 22.30 64.34 33.37
C LEU A 19 23.37 63.27 33.17
N LEU A 20 24.62 63.71 33.02
CA LEU A 20 25.88 63.09 33.48
C LEU A 20 27.04 63.46 32.54
N SER A 21 27.51 64.69 32.71
CA SER A 21 28.94 64.98 32.58
C SER A 21 29.68 64.36 33.77
N MET A 22 30.92 63.90 33.53
CA MET A 22 31.98 63.51 34.48
C MET A 22 32.18 62.00 34.71
N SER A 23 33.07 61.39 33.91
CA SER A 23 34.13 60.45 34.37
C SER A 23 34.83 59.77 33.16
N PRO A 24 36.18 59.64 33.13
CA PRO A 24 36.93 59.25 31.93
C PRO A 24 37.21 57.74 31.89
N THR A 25 36.24 56.91 31.47
CA THR A 25 36.49 55.51 31.06
C THR A 25 35.63 55.05 29.87
N ALA A 26 35.15 55.99 29.04
CA ALA A 26 34.24 55.69 27.92
C ALA A 26 34.91 55.64 26.53
N GLY A 27 36.24 55.51 26.45
CA GLY A 27 36.98 55.46 25.18
C GLY A 27 36.81 54.13 24.41
N THR A 28 36.52 53.03 25.11
CA THR A 28 36.46 51.68 24.51
C THR A 28 35.04 51.24 24.12
N CYS A 29 33.99 51.90 24.65
CA CYS A 29 32.61 51.59 24.29
C CYS A 29 32.15 52.29 22.99
N PHE A 30 32.77 53.41 22.60
CA PHE A 30 32.39 54.14 21.40
C PHE A 30 32.79 53.42 20.09
N PHE A 31 33.89 52.66 20.10
CA PHE A 31 34.30 51.88 18.92
C PHE A 31 33.40 50.64 18.70
N VAL A 32 32.88 50.05 19.77
CA VAL A 32 31.96 48.89 19.68
C VAL A 32 30.56 49.31 19.22
N LEU A 33 30.09 50.51 19.59
CA LEU A 33 28.80 51.04 19.12
C LEU A 33 28.82 51.55 17.67
N ALA A 34 29.93 52.12 17.19
CA ALA A 34 30.05 52.54 15.79
C ALA A 34 30.13 51.34 14.81
N VAL A 35 30.73 50.23 15.23
CA VAL A 35 30.75 48.97 14.45
C VAL A 35 29.38 48.26 14.50
N ALA A 36 28.60 48.43 15.56
CA ALA A 36 27.23 47.90 15.63
C ALA A 36 26.22 48.70 14.78
N CYS A 37 26.39 50.03 14.63
CA CYS A 37 25.47 50.86 13.82
C CYS A 37 25.74 50.83 12.31
N SER A 38 26.90 50.34 11.86
CA SER A 38 27.19 50.13 10.42
C SER A 38 26.77 48.73 9.92
N VAL A 39 26.37 47.83 10.80
CA VAL A 39 25.84 46.49 10.46
C VAL A 39 24.30 46.44 10.40
N ILE A 40 23.60 47.48 10.87
CA ILE A 40 22.12 47.49 10.92
C ILE A 40 21.49 48.29 9.75
N ALA A 41 22.28 48.92 8.88
CA ALA A 41 21.77 49.61 7.68
C ALA A 41 21.68 48.73 6.40
N THR A 42 21.98 47.43 6.48
CA THR A 42 21.82 46.48 5.35
C THR A 42 20.77 45.40 5.59
N VAL A 43 20.02 45.44 6.70
CA VAL A 43 18.87 44.55 6.91
C VAL A 43 17.66 45.15 6.20
N ARG A 44 17.51 44.83 4.91
CA ARG A 44 16.16 44.79 4.31
C ARG A 44 15.34 43.80 5.13
N PRO A 45 14.08 44.10 5.49
CA PRO A 45 13.22 43.08 6.05
C PRO A 45 13.14 41.94 5.03
N ALA A 46 13.56 40.74 5.43
CA ALA A 46 13.41 39.55 4.62
C ALA A 46 11.91 39.36 4.39
N GLU A 47 11.45 39.65 3.18
CA GLU A 47 10.24 39.01 2.68
C GLU A 47 10.46 37.50 2.81
N THR A 48 9.61 36.82 3.57
CA THR A 48 9.57 35.36 3.62
C THR A 48 9.22 34.86 2.23
N THR A 49 10.24 34.63 1.40
CA THR A 49 10.08 33.95 0.12
C THR A 49 9.93 32.47 0.40
N ASN A 50 8.72 31.93 0.20
CA ASN A 50 8.42 30.50 0.12
C ASN A 50 9.08 29.85 -1.13
N GLY A 51 10.39 30.07 -1.33
CA GLY A 51 11.16 29.54 -2.45
C GLY A 51 11.94 28.29 -2.04
N MET A 52 12.17 27.38 -2.99
CA MET A 52 13.11 26.26 -2.83
C MET A 52 14.49 26.81 -2.44
N SER A 53 15.12 26.31 -1.38
CA SER A 53 16.44 26.80 -0.97
C SER A 53 17.53 26.36 -1.94
N VAL A 54 18.68 27.04 -1.93
CA VAL A 54 19.89 26.59 -2.67
C VAL A 54 20.23 25.15 -2.32
N ASP A 55 20.13 24.82 -1.04
CA ASP A 55 20.51 23.53 -0.49
C ASP A 55 19.53 22.45 -0.99
N ASP A 56 18.23 22.76 -1.06
CA ASP A 56 17.20 21.88 -1.64
C ASP A 56 17.47 21.61 -3.13
N ALA A 57 17.83 22.64 -3.90
CA ALA A 57 18.06 22.49 -5.33
C ALA A 57 19.28 21.62 -5.65
N VAL A 58 20.39 21.80 -4.92
CA VAL A 58 21.60 20.96 -5.08
C VAL A 58 21.32 19.53 -4.64
N PHE A 59 20.59 19.34 -3.53
CA PHE A 59 20.21 18.03 -3.03
C PHE A 59 19.33 17.26 -4.01
N VAL A 60 18.26 17.89 -4.51
CA VAL A 60 17.36 17.28 -5.50
C VAL A 60 18.12 16.96 -6.78
N GLY A 61 19.01 17.85 -7.23
CA GLY A 61 19.88 17.61 -8.39
C GLY A 61 20.76 16.38 -8.20
N LYS A 62 21.41 16.24 -7.03
CA LYS A 62 22.22 15.07 -6.69
C LYS A 62 21.40 13.78 -6.67
N LYS A 63 20.19 13.79 -6.09
CA LYS A 63 19.29 12.62 -6.05
C LYS A 63 18.88 12.17 -7.45
N LEU A 64 18.53 13.11 -8.33
CA LEU A 64 18.19 12.81 -9.72
C LEU A 64 19.41 12.27 -10.50
N MET A 65 20.61 12.82 -10.26
CA MET A 65 21.85 12.32 -10.86
C MET A 65 22.23 10.92 -10.38
N MET A 66 22.01 10.60 -9.10
CA MET A 66 22.17 9.24 -8.57
C MET A 66 21.25 8.25 -9.29
N LYS A 67 20.02 8.63 -9.64
CA LYS A 67 19.15 7.76 -10.45
C LYS A 67 19.74 7.49 -11.83
N CYS A 68 20.36 8.48 -12.46
CA CYS A 68 21.06 8.28 -13.72
C CYS A 68 22.18 7.23 -13.58
N GLN A 69 22.93 7.29 -12.50
CA GLN A 69 23.96 6.30 -12.16
C GLN A 69 23.38 4.91 -11.94
N THR A 70 22.31 4.78 -11.14
CA THR A 70 21.67 3.48 -10.88
C THR A 70 21.08 2.84 -12.14
N LYS A 71 20.67 3.66 -13.12
CA LYS A 71 20.19 3.21 -14.44
C LYS A 71 21.32 2.86 -15.42
N GLY A 72 22.58 3.00 -15.01
CA GLY A 72 23.74 2.66 -15.84
C GLY A 72 24.10 3.70 -16.90
N TYR A 73 23.60 4.93 -16.81
CA TYR A 73 23.97 5.98 -17.76
C TYR A 73 25.41 6.47 -17.49
N PRO A 74 26.24 6.66 -18.53
CA PRO A 74 27.59 7.19 -18.37
C PRO A 74 27.59 8.69 -18.03
N PRO A 75 28.54 9.17 -17.20
CA PRO A 75 28.68 10.60 -16.90
C PRO A 75 29.13 11.41 -18.15
N PRO A 76 28.78 12.70 -18.23
CA PRO A 76 29.15 13.56 -19.37
C PRO A 76 30.66 13.81 -19.47
N THR A 77 31.17 13.98 -20.69
CA THR A 77 32.58 14.28 -20.95
C THR A 77 32.93 15.74 -20.61
N THR A 78 34.18 15.99 -20.21
CA THR A 78 34.66 17.33 -19.82
C THR A 78 34.44 18.39 -20.90
N ASN A 79 34.68 18.05 -22.17
CA ASN A 79 34.49 18.99 -23.28
C ASN A 79 33.01 19.39 -23.45
N LEU A 80 32.08 18.44 -23.27
CA LEU A 80 30.65 18.70 -23.35
C LEU A 80 30.17 19.57 -22.17
N MET A 81 30.64 19.27 -20.96
CA MET A 81 30.33 20.08 -19.77
C MET A 81 30.82 21.52 -19.92
N THR A 82 32.05 21.71 -20.40
CA THR A 82 32.63 23.05 -20.62
C THR A 82 31.87 23.82 -21.70
N SER A 83 31.44 23.17 -22.78
CA SER A 83 30.63 23.83 -23.82
C SER A 83 29.26 24.31 -23.33
N ILE A 84 28.65 23.60 -22.37
CA ILE A 84 27.27 23.87 -21.94
C ILE A 84 27.22 24.84 -20.74
N PHE A 85 28.06 24.62 -19.72
CA PHE A 85 27.95 25.33 -18.44
C PHE A 85 28.87 26.55 -18.29
N ASN A 86 29.91 26.68 -19.13
CA ASN A 86 30.89 27.78 -19.03
C ASN A 86 30.34 29.12 -19.58
N ASN A 87 29.34 29.09 -20.46
CA ASN A 87 28.72 30.29 -21.06
C ASN A 87 27.61 30.92 -20.21
N SER A 88 27.46 30.53 -18.93
CA SER A 88 26.34 30.93 -18.06
C SER A 88 26.38 32.40 -17.56
N VAL A 89 27.36 33.20 -17.98
CA VAL A 89 27.64 34.53 -17.42
C VAL A 89 27.66 35.61 -18.51
N LEU A 90 26.55 36.35 -18.71
CA LEU A 90 26.57 37.70 -19.32
C LEU A 90 25.50 38.66 -18.72
N THR A 91 26.05 39.66 -18.02
CA THR A 91 25.64 41.05 -17.68
C THR A 91 24.31 41.38 -16.97
N ALA A 92 24.43 41.77 -15.70
CA ALA A 92 23.69 42.92 -15.15
C ALA A 92 24.66 44.09 -14.97
N GLY A 93 24.66 45.07 -15.89
CA GLY A 93 25.30 46.37 -15.66
C GLY A 93 26.81 46.51 -15.94
N GLY A 94 27.37 45.82 -16.94
CA GLY A 94 28.61 46.28 -17.60
C GLY A 94 29.92 46.22 -16.80
N LYS A 95 30.03 45.40 -15.75
CA LYS A 95 31.34 45.04 -15.14
C LYS A 95 31.77 43.63 -15.54
N PRO A 96 33.08 43.38 -15.76
CA PRO A 96 33.60 42.05 -16.04
C PRO A 96 33.41 41.14 -14.82
N ALA A 97 32.81 39.97 -15.02
CA ALA A 97 32.57 38.99 -13.97
C ALA A 97 33.73 38.01 -13.83
N ASP A 98 33.98 37.57 -12.60
CA ASP A 98 35.00 36.59 -12.22
C ASP A 98 34.66 35.21 -12.85
N PRO A 99 35.60 34.55 -13.57
CA PRO A 99 35.39 33.23 -14.20
C PRO A 99 35.06 32.11 -13.19
N SER A 100 35.22 32.34 -11.88
CA SER A 100 34.79 31.41 -10.84
C SER A 100 33.27 31.30 -10.62
N ASN A 101 32.46 32.15 -11.26
CA ASN A 101 30.99 32.23 -11.11
C ASN A 101 30.18 31.43 -12.16
N THR A 102 30.77 30.44 -12.83
CA THR A 102 30.06 29.62 -13.84
C THR A 102 29.30 28.45 -13.20
N LEU A 103 28.15 28.04 -13.77
CA LEU A 103 27.45 26.83 -13.32
C LEU A 103 28.32 25.56 -13.41
N LEU A 104 29.35 25.57 -14.25
CA LEU A 104 30.32 24.49 -14.38
C LEU A 104 31.09 24.27 -13.08
N SER A 105 31.46 25.35 -12.36
CA SER A 105 32.15 25.27 -11.07
C SER A 105 31.28 24.65 -9.98
N THR A 106 29.95 24.64 -10.17
CA THR A 106 28.97 24.01 -9.29
C THR A 106 28.62 22.58 -9.71
N PHE A 107 28.54 22.30 -11.01
CA PHE A 107 28.23 20.98 -11.54
C PHE A 107 29.36 19.97 -11.30
N LEU A 108 30.62 20.37 -11.53
CA LEU A 108 31.78 19.48 -11.47
C LEU A 108 31.97 18.83 -10.08
N PRO A 109 31.90 19.57 -8.96
CA PRO A 109 31.98 18.97 -7.62
C PRO A 109 30.85 17.98 -7.34
N VAL A 110 29.62 18.29 -7.75
CA VAL A 110 28.45 17.39 -7.57
C VAL A 110 28.63 16.11 -8.40
N LEU A 111 29.05 16.23 -9.66
CA LEU A 111 29.32 15.06 -10.52
C LEU A 111 30.49 14.21 -10.01
N ASN A 112 31.60 14.85 -9.60
CA ASN A 112 32.79 14.15 -9.07
C ASN A 112 32.50 13.41 -7.77
N SER A 113 31.56 13.91 -6.95
CA SER A 113 31.08 13.20 -5.76
C SER A 113 30.36 11.88 -6.07
N LEU A 114 29.96 11.65 -7.33
CA LEU A 114 29.23 10.47 -7.77
C LEU A 114 30.10 9.47 -8.56
N THR A 115 31.23 9.90 -9.14
CA THR A 115 31.95 9.13 -10.18
C THR A 115 33.35 8.62 -9.80
N LEU A 116 33.97 9.08 -8.72
CA LEU A 116 35.33 8.68 -8.33
C LEU A 116 35.35 7.45 -7.39
N PRO A 117 36.16 6.42 -7.65
CA PRO A 117 36.47 5.37 -6.68
C PRO A 117 37.46 5.92 -5.65
N THR A 118 37.00 6.22 -4.44
CA THR A 118 37.81 6.89 -3.42
C THR A 118 38.81 5.95 -2.76
N ASN A 119 40.12 6.19 -2.99
CA ASN A 119 41.19 5.52 -2.25
C ASN A 119 42.03 6.44 -1.34
N LYS A 120 41.88 7.78 -1.35
CA LYS A 120 42.67 8.66 -0.44
C LYS A 120 42.02 9.96 0.04
N ASN A 121 40.72 10.19 -0.17
CA ASN A 121 39.94 11.25 0.49
C ASN A 121 38.49 10.76 0.63
N PRO A 122 37.79 11.07 1.75
CA PRO A 122 36.43 10.58 1.97
C PRO A 122 35.47 11.10 0.88
N PRO A 123 34.50 10.27 0.42
CA PRO A 123 33.57 10.68 -0.62
C PRO A 123 32.61 11.74 -0.09
N GLY A 124 32.90 13.00 -0.40
CA GLY A 124 31.88 14.05 -0.37
C GLY A 124 32.29 15.44 0.10
N GLN A 125 33.48 15.70 0.65
CA GLN A 125 33.79 17.07 1.08
C GLN A 125 33.74 18.07 -0.10
N ILE A 126 32.66 18.84 -0.17
CA ILE A 126 32.62 20.10 -0.89
C ILE A 126 33.10 21.15 0.13
N PRO A 127 34.16 21.92 -0.16
CA PRO A 127 34.63 22.96 0.76
C PRO A 127 33.50 23.93 1.12
N VAL A 128 33.36 24.33 2.39
CA VAL A 128 32.37 25.33 2.85
C VAL A 128 32.42 26.60 2.01
N ASN A 129 33.62 26.98 1.56
CA ASN A 129 33.86 28.12 0.69
C ASN A 129 33.29 27.95 -0.75
N ALA A 130 33.13 26.70 -1.22
CA ALA A 130 32.45 26.38 -2.47
C ALA A 130 30.92 26.39 -2.31
N LEU A 131 30.38 26.03 -1.14
CA LEU A 131 28.94 26.11 -0.83
C LEU A 131 28.46 27.56 -0.68
N GLU A 132 29.25 28.41 -0.03
CA GLU A 132 29.04 29.87 0.02
C GLU A 132 29.11 30.52 -1.38
N LYS A 133 30.06 30.08 -2.22
CA LYS A 133 30.12 30.49 -3.64
C LYS A 133 28.98 29.92 -4.50
N MET A 134 28.41 28.76 -4.16
CA MET A 134 27.22 28.21 -4.82
C MET A 134 25.97 29.03 -4.49
N LYS A 135 25.83 29.48 -3.23
CA LYS A 135 24.71 30.32 -2.76
C LYS A 135 24.57 31.63 -3.53
N SER A 136 25.68 32.27 -3.90
CA SER A 136 25.68 33.55 -4.62
C SER A 136 25.45 33.43 -6.14
N ASN A 137 25.77 32.28 -6.74
CA ASN A 137 25.77 32.09 -8.21
C ASN A 137 24.54 31.37 -8.78
N MET A 138 23.83 30.57 -7.98
CA MET A 138 22.72 29.72 -8.48
C MET A 138 21.44 30.46 -8.89
N TRP A 139 21.25 31.71 -8.45
CA TRP A 139 19.96 32.43 -8.63
C TRP A 139 19.93 33.47 -9.75
N ASN A 140 21.04 33.66 -10.48
CA ASN A 140 21.18 34.75 -11.45
C ASN A 140 21.42 34.27 -12.89
N CYS A 141 20.66 33.25 -13.35
CA CYS A 141 20.85 32.66 -14.67
C CYS A 141 19.70 32.97 -15.63
N SER A 142 19.73 34.14 -16.27
CA SER A 142 18.93 34.45 -17.46
C SER A 142 19.21 33.52 -18.66
N TYR A 143 20.30 32.74 -18.61
CA TYR A 143 20.78 31.84 -19.65
C TYR A 143 20.24 30.39 -19.57
N LEU A 144 19.49 30.03 -18.52
CA LEU A 144 18.92 28.67 -18.33
C LEU A 144 18.19 28.12 -19.58
N PRO A 145 17.31 28.87 -20.25
CA PRO A 145 16.64 28.38 -21.47
C PRO A 145 17.59 28.02 -22.61
N ALA A 146 18.64 28.83 -22.84
CA ALA A 146 19.64 28.55 -23.88
C ALA A 146 20.45 27.29 -23.55
N MET A 147 20.81 27.12 -22.29
CA MET A 147 21.52 25.92 -21.80
C MET A 147 20.70 24.64 -21.97
N ILE A 148 19.41 24.66 -21.64
CA ILE A 148 18.51 23.51 -21.84
C ILE A 148 18.43 23.12 -23.31
N ARG A 149 18.38 24.09 -24.23
CA ARG A 149 18.40 23.82 -25.68
C ARG A 149 19.70 23.14 -26.11
N MET A 150 20.84 23.54 -25.54
CA MET A 150 22.13 22.87 -25.80
C MET A 150 22.16 21.45 -25.23
N ILE A 151 21.65 21.22 -24.02
CA ILE A 151 21.52 19.87 -23.41
C ILE A 151 20.60 18.96 -24.25
N ARG A 152 19.53 19.50 -24.83
CA ARG A 152 18.64 18.77 -25.75
C ARG A 152 19.21 18.48 -27.13
N ASN A 153 20.34 19.07 -27.47
CA ASN A 153 21.05 18.80 -28.71
C ASN A 153 22.26 17.86 -28.52
N SER A 154 22.58 17.46 -27.27
CA SER A 154 23.65 16.49 -26.97
C SER A 154 23.17 15.02 -27.10
N SER A 155 24.10 14.06 -27.24
CA SER A 155 23.79 12.62 -27.38
C SER A 155 23.01 12.05 -26.19
N GLU A 156 22.15 11.04 -26.42
CA GLU A 156 21.30 10.43 -25.39
C GLU A 156 22.08 9.86 -24.18
N LEU A 157 23.31 9.38 -24.41
CA LEU A 157 24.09 8.64 -23.41
C LEU A 157 24.49 9.47 -22.18
N SER A 158 24.55 10.80 -22.26
CA SER A 158 25.02 11.67 -21.16
C SER A 158 24.04 12.78 -20.73
N ARG A 159 22.87 12.86 -21.37
CA ARG A 159 21.83 13.87 -21.14
C ARG A 159 21.25 13.79 -19.73
N CYS A 160 21.09 12.58 -19.18
CA CYS A 160 20.43 12.33 -17.91
C CYS A 160 21.02 13.14 -16.75
N TYR A 161 22.35 13.16 -16.59
CA TYR A 161 23.01 13.87 -15.49
C TYR A 161 22.86 15.39 -15.58
N MET A 162 22.96 15.94 -16.80
CA MET A 162 22.86 17.37 -17.02
C MET A 162 21.42 17.85 -16.81
N GLU A 163 20.42 17.11 -17.31
CA GLU A 163 19.01 17.39 -17.07
C GLU A 163 18.64 17.26 -15.60
N ALA A 164 19.13 16.20 -14.92
CA ALA A 164 18.93 15.99 -13.50
C ALA A 164 19.45 17.16 -12.65
N PHE A 165 20.60 17.71 -13.00
CA PHE A 165 21.20 18.84 -12.29
C PHE A 165 20.45 20.16 -12.50
N VAL A 166 20.04 20.45 -13.74
CA VAL A 166 19.36 21.73 -14.05
C VAL A 166 17.87 21.73 -13.70
N ALA A 167 17.22 20.57 -13.59
CA ALA A 167 15.79 20.44 -13.29
C ALA A 167 15.34 21.23 -12.03
N PRO A 168 15.99 21.09 -10.85
CA PRO A 168 15.61 21.87 -9.66
C PRO A 168 15.88 23.37 -9.83
N LEU A 169 16.93 23.76 -10.56
CA LEU A 169 17.20 25.17 -10.88
C LEU A 169 16.09 25.78 -11.74
N CYS A 170 15.61 25.02 -12.72
CA CYS A 170 14.48 25.41 -13.56
C CYS A 170 13.22 25.57 -12.72
N TRP A 171 12.93 24.63 -11.81
CA TRP A 171 11.76 24.72 -10.93
C TRP A 171 11.82 25.92 -9.98
N ALA A 172 12.96 26.14 -9.31
CA ALA A 172 13.15 27.29 -8.44
C ALA A 172 12.98 28.61 -9.21
N THR A 173 13.50 28.68 -10.44
CA THR A 173 13.32 29.84 -11.32
C THR A 173 11.84 30.07 -11.66
N LEU A 174 11.12 28.99 -11.98
CA LEU A 174 9.69 29.04 -12.28
C LEU A 174 8.83 29.42 -11.07
N ALA A 175 9.19 28.97 -9.87
CA ALA A 175 8.55 29.27 -8.58
C ALA A 175 8.75 30.73 -8.12
N SER A 176 9.80 31.40 -8.61
CA SER A 176 10.17 32.73 -8.17
C SER A 176 9.28 33.85 -8.76
N PRO A 177 9.22 35.04 -8.12
CA PRO A 177 8.50 36.19 -8.68
C PRO A 177 9.04 36.68 -10.04
N SER A 178 10.30 36.37 -10.38
CA SER A 178 10.92 36.77 -11.65
C SER A 178 10.49 35.90 -12.84
N SER A 179 9.73 34.83 -12.59
CA SER A 179 9.16 33.94 -13.61
C SER A 179 8.32 34.69 -14.65
N ASN A 180 7.69 35.81 -14.28
CA ASN A 180 6.95 36.67 -15.19
C ASN A 180 7.83 37.44 -16.20
N ASN A 181 9.15 37.52 -15.99
CA ASN A 181 10.06 38.24 -16.88
C ASN A 181 10.51 37.41 -18.10
N PHE A 182 10.28 36.10 -18.12
CA PHE A 182 10.66 35.24 -19.25
C PHE A 182 9.67 35.33 -20.41
N SER A 183 10.16 35.18 -21.64
CA SER A 183 9.31 34.97 -22.82
C SER A 183 8.53 33.65 -22.66
N SER A 184 7.35 33.52 -23.28
CA SER A 184 6.56 32.28 -23.18
C SER A 184 7.31 31.04 -23.72
N ASN A 185 8.18 31.21 -24.72
CA ASN A 185 9.01 30.12 -25.24
C ASN A 185 10.11 29.69 -24.25
N ASP A 186 10.76 30.67 -23.60
CA ASP A 186 11.76 30.40 -22.57
C ASP A 186 11.13 29.77 -21.34
N TYR A 187 9.95 30.24 -20.92
CA TYR A 187 9.17 29.68 -19.83
C TYR A 187 8.79 28.21 -20.09
N GLY A 188 8.29 27.90 -21.28
CA GLY A 188 8.00 26.52 -21.70
C GLY A 188 9.25 25.62 -21.73
N THR A 189 10.40 26.19 -22.11
CA THR A 189 11.69 25.47 -22.09
C THR A 189 12.07 25.07 -20.66
N LEU A 190 11.94 26.00 -19.70
CA LEU A 190 12.18 25.77 -18.28
C LEU A 190 11.22 24.71 -17.71
N LEU A 191 9.92 24.81 -18.00
CA LEU A 191 8.90 23.86 -17.52
C LEU A 191 9.21 22.43 -17.95
N SER A 192 9.57 22.24 -19.21
CA SER A 192 9.87 20.91 -19.71
C SER A 192 11.15 20.31 -19.12
N ALA A 193 12.12 21.13 -18.72
CA ALA A 193 13.30 20.65 -17.98
C ALA A 193 12.99 20.38 -16.49
N ALA A 194 12.11 21.16 -15.87
CA ALA A 194 11.68 20.97 -14.49
C ALA A 194 10.78 19.74 -14.29
N LYS A 195 10.10 19.25 -15.34
CA LYS A 195 9.13 18.15 -15.24
C LYS A 195 9.68 16.89 -14.55
N SER A 196 10.94 16.53 -14.80
CA SER A 196 11.57 15.34 -14.19
C SER A 196 11.70 15.44 -12.67
N MET A 197 11.79 16.66 -12.14
CA MET A 197 11.84 16.91 -10.70
C MET A 197 10.51 16.53 -10.02
N LEU A 198 9.38 16.85 -10.64
CA LEU A 198 8.05 16.62 -10.07
C LEU A 198 7.60 15.16 -10.12
N LEU A 199 8.31 14.32 -10.88
CA LEU A 199 8.06 12.87 -10.91
C LEU A 199 8.61 12.14 -9.67
N ASP A 200 9.51 12.77 -8.89
CA ASP A 200 10.40 12.07 -7.96
C ASP A 200 10.57 12.74 -6.57
N VAL A 201 9.88 13.85 -6.32
CA VAL A 201 10.02 14.67 -5.10
C VAL A 201 8.69 14.77 -4.34
N SER A 202 8.77 14.81 -3.00
CA SER A 202 7.63 14.84 -2.07
C SER A 202 6.82 16.15 -2.14
N SER A 203 5.61 16.14 -1.56
CA SER A 203 4.69 17.29 -1.47
C SER A 203 5.30 18.56 -0.90
N ALA A 204 6.26 18.41 0.03
CA ALA A 204 6.90 19.53 0.71
C ALA A 204 7.70 20.49 -0.19
N VAL A 205 7.95 20.15 -1.46
CA VAL A 205 8.82 20.91 -2.37
C VAL A 205 8.04 21.58 -3.53
N MET A 206 6.72 21.37 -3.61
CA MET A 206 5.88 22.03 -4.62
C MET A 206 5.57 23.50 -4.26
N ASN A 207 6.61 24.33 -4.25
CA ASN A 207 6.48 25.78 -4.10
C ASN A 207 5.89 26.39 -5.39
N LEU A 208 4.57 26.52 -5.46
CA LEU A 208 3.88 27.10 -6.61
C LEU A 208 4.05 28.64 -6.64
N PRO A 209 4.17 29.26 -7.84
CA PRO A 209 4.41 30.70 -7.96
C PRO A 209 3.27 31.55 -7.38
N ALA A 210 3.60 32.70 -6.79
CA ALA A 210 2.59 33.58 -6.18
C ALA A 210 1.61 34.21 -7.20
N THR A 211 2.12 34.61 -8.37
CA THR A 211 1.33 35.25 -9.44
C THR A 211 1.90 34.88 -10.81
N LEU A 212 1.06 34.47 -11.76
CA LEU A 212 1.44 34.19 -13.16
C LEU A 212 0.49 34.88 -14.13
N ASP A 213 1.02 35.36 -15.26
CA ASP A 213 0.19 35.77 -16.39
C ASP A 213 -0.55 34.58 -17.03
N GLY A 214 -1.70 34.84 -17.66
CA GLY A 214 -2.60 33.80 -18.16
C GLY A 214 -1.99 32.83 -19.18
N GLN A 215 -1.05 33.27 -20.02
CA GLN A 215 -0.39 32.39 -21.00
C GLN A 215 0.57 31.41 -20.30
N LYS A 216 1.37 31.90 -19.35
CA LYS A 216 2.28 31.06 -18.57
C LYS A 216 1.55 30.15 -17.60
N LEU A 217 0.44 30.61 -17.01
CA LEU A 217 -0.45 29.79 -16.20
C LEU A 217 -0.91 28.55 -16.98
N ASN A 218 -1.34 28.72 -18.23
CA ASN A 218 -1.74 27.60 -19.08
C ASN A 218 -0.56 26.63 -19.34
N GLN A 219 0.64 27.14 -19.63
CA GLN A 219 1.83 26.29 -19.81
C GLN A 219 2.18 25.50 -18.54
N MET A 220 2.13 26.13 -17.37
CA MET A 220 2.38 25.49 -16.08
C MET A 220 1.33 24.41 -15.79
N MET A 221 0.04 24.72 -15.98
CA MET A 221 -1.03 23.75 -15.79
C MET A 221 -0.86 22.54 -16.71
N ASN A 222 -0.58 22.73 -18.00
CA ASN A 222 -0.33 21.60 -18.92
C ASN A 222 0.81 20.68 -18.45
N MET A 223 1.87 21.23 -17.87
CA MET A 223 2.96 20.45 -17.29
C MET A 223 2.49 19.69 -16.04
N LEU A 224 1.77 20.35 -15.12
CA LEU A 224 1.22 19.75 -13.90
C LEU A 224 0.22 18.62 -14.19
N GLN A 225 -0.64 18.80 -15.21
CA GLN A 225 -1.53 17.73 -15.69
C GLN A 225 -0.72 16.50 -16.14
N GLY A 226 0.42 16.71 -16.81
CA GLY A 226 1.32 15.66 -17.26
C GLY A 226 2.05 14.90 -16.14
N VAL A 227 1.94 15.35 -14.88
CA VAL A 227 2.47 14.66 -13.68
C VAL A 227 1.37 14.37 -12.64
N TYR A 228 0.08 14.58 -12.98
CA TYR A 228 -1.05 14.37 -12.08
C TYR A 228 -1.06 12.97 -11.41
N GLY A 229 -0.70 11.94 -12.18
CA GLY A 229 -0.67 10.55 -11.70
C GLY A 229 0.36 10.26 -10.61
N THR A 230 1.38 11.09 -10.44
CA THR A 230 2.40 10.93 -9.37
C THR A 230 2.03 11.67 -8.09
N MET A 231 1.03 12.56 -8.12
CA MET A 231 0.58 13.33 -6.96
C MET A 231 -0.42 12.53 -6.10
N ASN A 232 -0.36 12.72 -4.79
CA ASN A 232 -1.38 12.30 -3.84
C ASN A 232 -2.59 13.27 -3.83
N GLU A 233 -3.63 12.96 -3.07
CA GLU A 233 -4.88 13.74 -3.07
C GLU A 233 -4.69 15.16 -2.52
N ASP A 234 -3.88 15.32 -1.47
CA ASP A 234 -3.60 16.62 -0.86
C ASP A 234 -2.85 17.55 -1.82
N GLN A 235 -1.84 17.01 -2.52
CA GLN A 235 -1.10 17.72 -3.57
C GLN A 235 -2.03 18.17 -4.71
N ARG A 236 -2.96 17.31 -5.13
CA ARG A 236 -3.92 17.64 -6.18
C ARG A 236 -4.87 18.75 -5.75
N ALA A 237 -5.34 18.71 -4.50
CA ALA A 237 -6.17 19.75 -3.91
C ALA A 237 -5.40 21.08 -3.78
N GLU A 238 -4.13 21.04 -3.38
CA GLU A 238 -3.27 22.23 -3.29
C GLU A 238 -3.08 22.90 -4.66
N VAL A 239 -2.72 22.12 -5.68
CA VAL A 239 -2.57 22.61 -7.06
C VAL A 239 -3.87 23.22 -7.57
N LEU A 240 -5.01 22.58 -7.32
CA LEU A 240 -6.32 23.11 -7.73
C LEU A 240 -6.64 24.44 -7.04
N ASN A 241 -6.44 24.52 -5.73
CA ASN A 241 -6.68 25.75 -4.96
C ASN A 241 -5.78 26.89 -5.44
N TRP A 242 -4.51 26.59 -5.73
CA TRP A 242 -3.59 27.53 -6.34
C TRP A 242 -4.08 27.99 -7.71
N ALA A 243 -4.43 27.06 -8.61
CA ALA A 243 -4.90 27.37 -9.96
C ALA A 243 -6.17 28.23 -9.93
N LYS A 244 -7.11 27.92 -9.03
CA LYS A 244 -8.33 28.70 -8.81
C LYS A 244 -8.00 30.16 -8.45
N GLU A 245 -7.09 30.40 -7.51
CA GLU A 245 -6.66 31.75 -7.16
C GLU A 245 -6.02 32.47 -8.36
N GLN A 246 -5.15 31.81 -9.13
CA GLN A 246 -4.51 32.40 -10.30
C GLN A 246 -5.53 32.77 -11.40
N ILE A 247 -6.49 31.87 -11.69
CA ILE A 247 -7.55 32.09 -12.68
C ILE A 247 -8.41 33.28 -12.27
N VAL A 248 -8.78 33.37 -11.00
CA VAL A 248 -9.62 34.44 -10.48
C VAL A 248 -8.91 35.79 -10.56
N GLN A 249 -7.62 35.86 -10.21
CA GLN A 249 -6.82 37.07 -10.34
C GLN A 249 -6.68 37.53 -11.80
N ASN A 250 -6.37 36.61 -12.72
CA ASN A 250 -6.17 36.93 -14.13
C ASN A 250 -7.47 37.34 -14.84
N ASN A 251 -8.58 36.64 -14.58
CA ASN A 251 -9.82 36.81 -15.35
C ASN A 251 -10.80 37.80 -14.71
N PHE A 252 -10.74 38.00 -13.39
CA PHE A 252 -11.71 38.82 -12.65
C PHE A 252 -11.07 39.95 -11.84
N SER A 253 -9.74 40.07 -11.84
CA SER A 253 -9.00 41.14 -11.15
C SER A 253 -9.37 41.28 -9.67
N CYS A 254 -9.57 40.15 -8.97
CA CYS A 254 -9.86 40.07 -7.54
C CYS A 254 -9.11 38.89 -6.89
N THR A 255 -9.08 38.82 -5.55
CA THR A 255 -8.41 37.72 -4.80
C THR A 255 -9.39 36.99 -3.87
N LEU A 256 -9.20 35.67 -3.67
CA LEU A 256 -9.97 34.90 -2.68
C LEU A 256 -9.32 34.92 -1.29
N LYS A 257 -8.07 35.36 -1.19
CA LYS A 257 -7.32 35.43 0.08
C LYS A 257 -7.75 36.65 0.89
N LYS A 258 -8.07 36.46 2.18
CA LYS A 258 -8.24 37.57 3.13
C LYS A 258 -6.86 38.13 3.45
N THR A 259 -6.52 39.32 2.95
CA THR A 259 -5.25 39.99 3.29
C THR A 259 -5.34 40.66 4.65
N SER A 260 -4.35 40.44 5.52
CA SER A 260 -4.23 41.07 6.84
C SER A 260 -3.14 42.16 6.91
N SER A 261 -2.83 42.85 5.81
CA SER A 261 -1.79 43.89 5.83
C SER A 261 -2.09 45.13 4.98
N SER A 262 -1.79 46.26 5.59
CA SER A 262 -1.83 47.62 5.06
C SER A 262 -0.67 47.87 4.09
N LYS A 263 -0.87 47.59 2.79
CA LYS A 263 -0.01 48.09 1.69
C LYS A 263 -0.86 48.54 0.47
N PRO A 264 -0.36 49.46 -0.39
CA PRO A 264 -1.22 50.38 -1.16
C PRO A 264 -1.82 49.87 -2.49
N LYS A 265 -1.76 48.56 -2.79
CA LYS A 265 -2.44 47.96 -3.95
C LYS A 265 -2.95 46.54 -3.62
N ALA A 266 -3.80 46.43 -2.61
CA ALA A 266 -4.50 45.17 -2.36
C ALA A 266 -5.59 44.98 -3.44
N LEU A 267 -5.53 43.86 -4.19
CA LEU A 267 -6.67 43.40 -4.99
C LEU A 267 -7.89 43.27 -4.08
N ALA A 268 -9.06 43.70 -4.56
CA ALA A 268 -10.28 43.57 -3.79
C ALA A 268 -10.64 42.08 -3.58
N LEU A 269 -11.22 41.76 -2.43
CA LEU A 269 -11.79 40.44 -2.17
C LEU A 269 -12.89 40.15 -3.21
N CYS A 270 -12.83 38.97 -3.83
CA CYS A 270 -13.85 38.56 -4.77
C CYS A 270 -15.21 38.45 -4.09
N LYS A 271 -16.27 38.84 -4.81
CA LYS A 271 -17.64 38.57 -4.35
C LYS A 271 -17.84 37.05 -4.25
N PRO A 272 -18.56 36.55 -3.24
CA PRO A 272 -18.89 35.12 -3.14
C PRO A 272 -19.61 34.54 -4.37
N SER A 273 -20.21 35.39 -5.21
CA SER A 273 -20.93 35.03 -6.44
C SER A 273 -20.05 34.92 -7.69
N VAL A 274 -18.72 35.06 -7.60
CA VAL A 274 -17.83 34.99 -8.78
C VAL A 274 -17.84 33.59 -9.37
N LYS A 275 -18.35 33.48 -10.60
CA LYS A 275 -18.46 32.23 -11.35
C LYS A 275 -17.16 31.95 -12.13
N TRP A 276 -16.15 31.43 -11.43
CA TRP A 276 -14.79 31.34 -11.97
C TRP A 276 -14.55 30.19 -12.98
N LEU A 277 -15.39 29.15 -12.95
CA LEU A 277 -15.31 28.00 -13.86
C LEU A 277 -15.86 28.33 -15.27
N THR A 278 -15.12 29.13 -16.03
CA THR A 278 -15.37 29.36 -17.47
C THR A 278 -14.96 28.15 -18.31
N LEU A 279 -15.32 28.11 -19.60
CA LEU A 279 -14.91 27.03 -20.51
C LEU A 279 -13.37 26.91 -20.60
N ASP A 280 -12.66 28.04 -20.62
CA ASP A 280 -11.20 28.07 -20.63
C ASP A 280 -10.62 27.54 -19.32
N ALA A 281 -11.22 27.89 -18.17
CA ALA A 281 -10.80 27.40 -16.87
C ALA A 281 -10.98 25.87 -16.77
N LEU A 282 -12.11 25.33 -17.23
CA LEU A 282 -12.40 23.89 -17.24
C LEU A 282 -11.37 23.10 -18.06
N ASN A 283 -11.03 23.60 -19.26
CA ASN A 283 -10.00 22.99 -20.09
C ASN A 283 -8.60 23.10 -19.46
N MET A 284 -8.29 24.23 -18.80
CA MET A 284 -6.99 24.49 -18.20
C MET A 284 -6.72 23.63 -16.96
N ILE A 285 -7.72 23.34 -16.13
CA ILE A 285 -7.51 22.55 -14.91
C ILE A 285 -7.53 21.04 -15.16
N GLY A 286 -8.08 20.55 -16.27
CA GLY A 286 -7.90 19.16 -16.71
C GLY A 286 -8.26 18.12 -15.64
N PRO A 287 -7.39 17.12 -15.32
CA PRO A 287 -7.70 16.07 -14.36
C PRO A 287 -7.89 16.57 -12.91
N PHE A 288 -7.42 17.78 -12.58
CA PHE A 288 -7.66 18.41 -11.27
C PHE A 288 -9.13 18.78 -11.05
N LEU A 289 -9.99 18.69 -12.08
CA LEU A 289 -11.45 18.71 -11.92
C LEU A 289 -11.94 17.68 -10.88
N SER A 290 -11.25 16.56 -10.71
CA SER A 290 -11.57 15.54 -9.69
C SER A 290 -11.41 16.01 -8.24
N SER A 291 -10.71 17.13 -8.01
CA SER A 291 -10.46 17.71 -6.68
C SER A 291 -11.37 18.91 -6.37
N LEU A 292 -12.29 19.26 -7.28
CA LEU A 292 -13.26 20.35 -7.06
C LEU A 292 -14.14 20.08 -5.83
N GLN A 293 -14.60 21.15 -5.19
CA GLN A 293 -15.66 21.03 -4.20
C GLN A 293 -17.02 21.10 -4.90
N PRO A 294 -18.06 20.39 -4.41
CA PRO A 294 -19.41 20.52 -4.93
C PRO A 294 -19.89 21.97 -5.06
N SER A 295 -19.51 22.82 -4.09
CA SER A 295 -19.82 24.27 -4.11
C SER A 295 -19.21 25.02 -5.30
N ASP A 296 -18.05 24.58 -5.82
CA ASP A 296 -17.46 25.20 -7.02
C ASP A 296 -18.35 24.95 -8.24
N VAL A 297 -18.88 23.74 -8.37
CA VAL A 297 -19.78 23.35 -9.46
C VAL A 297 -21.11 24.09 -9.34
N ASP A 298 -21.69 24.16 -8.15
CA ASP A 298 -22.97 24.88 -7.91
C ASP A 298 -22.86 26.38 -8.24
N ALA A 299 -21.70 26.99 -7.96
CA ALA A 299 -21.43 28.39 -8.26
C ALA A 299 -21.13 28.67 -9.75
N SER A 300 -21.04 27.64 -10.60
CA SER A 300 -20.59 27.76 -11.99
C SER A 300 -21.66 28.28 -12.96
N PRO A 301 -21.27 28.80 -14.14
CA PRO A 301 -22.21 29.13 -15.18
C PRO A 301 -22.64 27.84 -15.92
N GLN A 302 -23.96 27.58 -15.98
CA GLN A 302 -24.49 26.34 -16.54
C GLN A 302 -24.14 26.16 -18.03
N GLY A 303 -24.22 27.23 -18.84
CA GLY A 303 -23.92 27.17 -20.28
C GLY A 303 -22.53 26.59 -20.62
N PRO A 304 -21.43 27.16 -20.10
CA PRO A 304 -20.08 26.62 -20.29
C PRO A 304 -19.92 25.16 -19.84
N LEU A 305 -20.51 24.76 -18.72
CA LEU A 305 -20.50 23.37 -18.25
C LEU A 305 -21.23 22.43 -19.22
N CYS A 306 -22.39 22.83 -19.74
CA CYS A 306 -23.13 22.06 -20.75
C CYS A 306 -22.34 21.91 -22.04
N THR A 307 -21.68 22.97 -22.52
CA THR A 307 -20.83 22.94 -23.73
C THR A 307 -19.61 22.05 -23.51
N PHE A 308 -18.95 22.15 -22.36
CA PHE A 308 -17.79 21.35 -21.99
C PHE A 308 -18.10 19.84 -21.96
N PHE A 309 -19.27 19.47 -21.46
CA PHE A 309 -19.70 18.07 -21.44
C PHE A 309 -20.15 17.58 -22.83
N SER A 310 -21.04 18.32 -23.52
CA SER A 310 -21.58 17.90 -24.82
C SER A 310 -20.52 17.79 -25.91
N SER A 311 -19.45 18.61 -25.86
CA SER A 311 -18.32 18.53 -26.78
C SER A 311 -17.45 17.28 -26.56
N GLY A 312 -17.57 16.62 -25.40
CA GLY A 312 -16.70 15.52 -24.99
C GLY A 312 -15.39 15.96 -24.33
N GLN A 313 -15.20 17.26 -24.11
CA GLN A 313 -14.00 17.81 -23.48
C GLN A 313 -13.85 17.30 -22.04
N PHE A 314 -14.94 17.14 -21.28
CA PHE A 314 -14.91 16.54 -19.95
C PHE A 314 -14.15 15.21 -19.92
N LEU A 315 -14.50 14.26 -20.80
CA LEU A 315 -13.84 12.95 -20.85
C LEU A 315 -12.35 13.09 -21.17
N SER A 316 -11.98 13.93 -22.15
CA SER A 316 -10.57 14.13 -22.50
C SER A 316 -9.76 14.81 -21.40
N SER A 317 -10.37 15.75 -20.67
CA SER A 317 -9.75 16.46 -19.55
C SER A 317 -9.52 15.55 -18.34
N MET A 318 -10.33 14.50 -18.16
CA MET A 318 -10.20 13.55 -17.06
C MET A 318 -9.16 12.44 -17.31
N SER A 319 -8.34 12.55 -18.36
CA SER A 319 -7.29 11.57 -18.66
C SER A 319 -6.34 11.39 -17.46
N GLY A 320 -6.20 10.15 -16.98
CA GLY A 320 -5.40 9.80 -15.80
C GLY A 320 -6.10 9.97 -14.44
N ALA A 321 -7.25 10.64 -14.38
CA ALA A 321 -8.08 10.75 -13.17
C ALA A 321 -9.18 9.68 -13.19
N THR A 322 -8.91 8.52 -12.61
CA THR A 322 -9.84 7.37 -12.61
C THR A 322 -10.82 7.35 -11.44
N ARG A 323 -10.59 8.18 -10.42
CA ARG A 323 -11.42 8.25 -9.21
C ARG A 323 -11.88 9.68 -8.94
N MET A 324 -13.09 9.80 -8.40
CA MET A 324 -13.71 11.06 -8.01
C MET A 324 -14.56 10.83 -6.77
N ASN A 325 -14.58 11.82 -5.87
CA ASN A 325 -15.42 11.81 -4.68
C ASN A 325 -16.92 11.67 -5.06
N PRO A 326 -17.69 10.79 -4.40
CA PRO A 326 -19.10 10.57 -4.72
C PRO A 326 -19.96 11.85 -4.69
N SER A 327 -19.74 12.71 -3.69
CA SER A 327 -20.43 14.00 -3.59
C SER A 327 -20.24 14.87 -4.83
N LEU A 328 -18.98 15.13 -5.22
CA LEU A 328 -18.63 15.90 -6.40
C LEU A 328 -19.17 15.26 -7.68
N ALA A 329 -18.98 13.95 -7.83
CA ALA A 329 -19.39 13.24 -9.03
C ALA A 329 -20.91 13.32 -9.24
N LYS A 330 -21.71 13.17 -8.17
CA LYS A 330 -23.16 13.32 -8.24
C LYS A 330 -23.59 14.75 -8.54
N THR A 331 -22.90 15.76 -7.99
CA THR A 331 -23.18 17.17 -8.29
C THR A 331 -22.89 17.50 -9.76
N LEU A 332 -21.74 17.07 -10.30
CA LEU A 332 -21.41 17.23 -11.72
C LEU A 332 -22.41 16.51 -12.62
N LEU A 333 -22.72 15.24 -12.30
CA LEU A 333 -23.66 14.44 -13.09
C LEU A 333 -25.05 15.09 -13.12
N LYS A 334 -25.56 15.54 -11.96
CA LYS A 334 -26.83 16.26 -11.87
C LYS A 334 -26.82 17.54 -12.70
N THR A 335 -25.73 18.30 -12.64
CA THR A 335 -25.56 19.56 -13.40
C THR A 335 -25.58 19.29 -14.91
N PHE A 336 -24.86 18.25 -15.37
CA PHE A 336 -24.88 17.87 -16.78
C PHE A 336 -26.23 17.31 -17.23
N GLN A 337 -26.94 16.56 -16.37
CA GLN A 337 -28.29 16.08 -16.69
C GLN A 337 -29.28 17.23 -16.87
N GLN A 338 -29.15 18.33 -16.12
CA GLN A 338 -30.00 19.52 -16.27
C GLN A 338 -29.79 20.25 -17.60
N CYS A 339 -28.70 19.98 -18.33
CA CYS A 339 -28.43 20.58 -19.63
C CYS A 339 -29.27 19.98 -20.78
N PHE A 340 -29.85 18.79 -20.60
CA PHE A 340 -30.50 18.04 -21.68
C PHE A 340 -31.82 17.42 -21.23
N SER A 341 -32.69 17.09 -22.18
CA SER A 341 -33.84 16.23 -21.87
C SER A 341 -33.36 14.81 -21.49
N GLN A 342 -34.17 14.05 -20.75
CA GLN A 342 -33.79 12.69 -20.31
C GLN A 342 -33.41 11.77 -21.48
N ASN A 343 -34.10 11.89 -22.62
CA ASN A 343 -33.80 11.10 -23.81
C ASN A 343 -32.56 11.61 -24.56
N ASP A 344 -32.32 12.92 -24.56
CA ASP A 344 -31.13 13.50 -25.20
C ASP A 344 -29.85 13.23 -24.41
N PHE A 345 -29.92 13.16 -23.08
CA PHE A 345 -28.77 12.83 -22.24
C PHE A 345 -28.15 11.48 -22.62
N GLN A 346 -28.98 10.52 -23.03
CA GLN A 346 -28.52 9.19 -23.43
C GLN A 346 -27.53 9.21 -24.62
N LYS A 347 -27.59 10.25 -25.47
CA LYS A 347 -26.67 10.45 -26.59
C LYS A 347 -25.23 10.74 -26.15
N TYR A 348 -25.03 11.12 -24.89
CA TYR A 348 -23.74 11.52 -24.32
C TYR A 348 -23.22 10.52 -23.27
N LEU A 349 -23.82 9.33 -23.15
CA LEU A 349 -23.39 8.34 -22.16
C LEU A 349 -21.94 7.91 -22.35
N ASP A 350 -21.41 7.93 -23.57
CA ASP A 350 -20.01 7.64 -23.93
C ASP A 350 -19.01 8.74 -23.50
N LYS A 351 -19.50 9.83 -22.88
CA LYS A 351 -18.69 11.00 -22.48
C LYS A 351 -18.63 11.21 -20.96
N LEU A 352 -19.14 10.27 -20.17
CA LEU A 352 -19.25 10.40 -18.70
C LEU A 352 -17.92 10.30 -17.97
N GLY A 353 -16.93 9.57 -18.51
CA GLY A 353 -15.65 9.36 -17.84
C GLY A 353 -15.84 8.80 -16.41
N PRO A 354 -15.16 9.35 -15.39
CA PRO A 354 -15.30 8.90 -13.99
C PRO A 354 -16.71 9.03 -13.41
N LEU A 355 -17.58 9.87 -14.01
CA LEU A 355 -18.97 10.01 -13.57
C LEU A 355 -19.80 8.75 -13.86
N ALA A 356 -19.35 7.90 -14.78
CA ALA A 356 -20.00 6.63 -15.09
C ALA A 356 -20.16 5.76 -13.83
N CYS A 357 -19.20 5.80 -12.90
CA CYS A 357 -19.24 5.02 -11.66
C CYS A 357 -20.44 5.33 -10.76
N TYR A 358 -21.03 6.53 -10.90
CA TYR A 358 -22.12 7.02 -10.06
C TYR A 358 -23.42 7.22 -10.85
N TYR A 359 -23.44 6.83 -12.12
CA TYR A 359 -24.60 6.97 -12.97
C TYR A 359 -25.66 5.90 -12.65
N SER A 360 -26.88 6.34 -12.35
CA SER A 360 -28.03 5.44 -12.22
C SER A 360 -28.70 5.28 -13.58
N ALA A 361 -28.51 4.13 -14.24
CA ALA A 361 -29.04 3.88 -15.57
C ALA A 361 -30.53 3.46 -15.54
N PRO A 362 -31.47 4.26 -16.08
CA PRO A 362 -32.81 3.77 -16.40
C PRO A 362 -32.75 2.91 -17.68
N ASN A 363 -33.60 1.88 -17.78
CA ASN A 363 -33.76 0.94 -18.93
C ASN A 363 -33.05 1.38 -20.22
N LEU A 364 -31.81 0.94 -20.42
CA LEU A 364 -30.99 1.26 -21.59
C LEU A 364 -31.15 0.19 -22.68
N THR A 365 -30.99 0.59 -23.93
CA THR A 365 -30.84 -0.36 -25.05
C THR A 365 -29.53 -1.15 -24.92
N SER A 366 -29.38 -2.25 -25.67
CA SER A 366 -28.13 -3.03 -25.70
C SER A 366 -26.92 -2.16 -26.06
N ASP A 367 -27.02 -1.33 -27.11
CA ASP A 367 -25.91 -0.46 -27.56
C ASP A 367 -25.52 0.60 -26.53
N LEU A 368 -26.50 1.24 -25.88
CA LEU A 368 -26.22 2.21 -24.82
C LEU A 368 -25.63 1.53 -23.58
N SER A 369 -26.08 0.32 -23.27
CA SER A 369 -25.53 -0.48 -22.17
C SER A 369 -24.05 -0.83 -22.42
N LYS A 370 -23.68 -1.19 -23.66
CA LYS A 370 -22.28 -1.43 -24.05
C LYS A 370 -21.41 -0.18 -23.88
N LYS A 371 -21.89 0.98 -24.34
CA LYS A 371 -21.17 2.27 -24.20
C LYS A 371 -20.93 2.67 -22.75
N LEU A 372 -21.87 2.38 -21.86
CA LEU A 372 -21.71 2.65 -20.44
C LEU A 372 -20.75 1.65 -19.78
N LEU A 373 -20.90 0.34 -20.07
CA LEU A 373 -20.01 -0.71 -19.54
C LEU A 373 -18.54 -0.47 -19.86
N SER A 374 -18.21 0.00 -21.07
CA SER A 374 -16.82 0.27 -21.45
C SER A 374 -16.15 1.35 -20.59
N GLN A 375 -16.92 2.29 -20.04
CA GLN A 375 -16.43 3.34 -19.15
C GLN A 375 -16.38 2.92 -17.67
N LEU A 376 -17.14 1.89 -17.29
CA LEU A 376 -17.06 1.37 -15.92
C LEU A 376 -15.73 0.68 -15.64
N THR A 377 -14.93 0.37 -16.67
CA THR A 377 -13.64 -0.33 -16.55
C THR A 377 -12.61 0.31 -15.62
N SER A 378 -12.72 1.60 -15.33
CA SER A 378 -11.87 2.32 -14.37
C SER A 378 -12.47 2.43 -12.96
N CYS A 379 -13.73 2.04 -12.77
CA CYS A 379 -14.44 2.08 -11.49
C CYS A 379 -14.06 0.89 -10.60
N ASP A 380 -14.12 1.10 -9.29
CA ASP A 380 -14.07 0.03 -8.30
C ASP A 380 -15.32 -0.86 -8.46
N SER A 381 -15.12 -2.17 -8.62
CA SER A 381 -16.23 -3.12 -8.84
C SER A 381 -17.21 -3.14 -7.67
N SER A 382 -16.77 -2.79 -6.46
CA SER A 382 -17.66 -2.64 -5.30
C SER A 382 -18.67 -1.50 -5.45
N VAL A 383 -18.34 -0.47 -6.23
CA VAL A 383 -19.23 0.67 -6.54
C VAL A 383 -20.22 0.32 -7.64
N THR A 384 -19.78 -0.41 -8.68
CA THR A 384 -20.53 -0.56 -9.93
C THR A 384 -21.15 -1.93 -10.16
N SER A 385 -20.88 -2.93 -9.31
CA SER A 385 -21.28 -4.33 -9.54
C SER A 385 -22.76 -4.53 -9.92
N MET A 386 -23.69 -3.90 -9.21
CA MET A 386 -25.13 -4.00 -9.52
C MET A 386 -25.49 -3.33 -10.86
N LEU A 387 -24.90 -2.17 -11.13
CA LEU A 387 -25.08 -1.47 -12.39
C LEU A 387 -24.56 -2.34 -13.55
N GLU A 388 -23.33 -2.86 -13.41
CA GLU A 388 -22.72 -3.75 -14.40
C GLU A 388 -23.61 -4.97 -14.68
N LYS A 389 -24.10 -5.67 -13.65
CA LYS A 389 -25.03 -6.80 -13.80
C LYS A 389 -26.31 -6.42 -14.55
N SER A 390 -26.92 -5.28 -14.20
CA SER A 390 -28.13 -4.79 -14.88
C SER A 390 -27.87 -4.48 -16.35
N LEU A 391 -26.72 -3.89 -16.67
CA LEU A 391 -26.33 -3.56 -18.05
C LEU A 391 -26.03 -4.82 -18.86
N ILE A 392 -25.34 -5.79 -18.26
CA ILE A 392 -25.07 -7.09 -18.90
C ILE A 392 -26.37 -7.79 -19.28
N LYS A 393 -27.41 -7.73 -18.44
CA LYS A 393 -28.73 -8.31 -18.77
C LYS A 393 -29.31 -7.74 -20.06
N ASN A 394 -29.13 -6.43 -20.31
CA ASN A 394 -29.59 -5.79 -21.54
C ASN A 394 -28.73 -6.19 -22.75
N VAL A 395 -27.41 -6.23 -22.58
CA VAL A 395 -26.46 -6.63 -23.63
C VAL A 395 -26.68 -8.09 -24.05
N MET A 396 -26.95 -8.97 -23.08
CA MET A 396 -27.12 -10.41 -23.25
C MET A 396 -28.55 -10.85 -23.56
N SER A 397 -29.41 -9.94 -24.03
CA SER A 397 -30.77 -10.26 -24.45
C SER A 397 -30.85 -11.03 -25.78
N GLY A 398 -29.77 -11.05 -26.57
CA GLY A 398 -29.62 -11.82 -27.81
C GLY A 398 -28.74 -13.07 -27.69
N PRO A 399 -28.48 -13.80 -28.79
CA PRO A 399 -27.60 -14.96 -28.78
C PRO A 399 -26.17 -14.57 -28.38
N ILE A 400 -25.58 -15.34 -27.47
CA ILE A 400 -24.24 -15.08 -26.92
C ILE A 400 -23.21 -15.53 -27.94
N THR A 401 -22.35 -14.61 -28.38
CA THR A 401 -21.23 -14.83 -29.29
C THR A 401 -19.91 -14.41 -28.65
N ALA A 402 -18.79 -14.85 -29.22
CA ALA A 402 -17.47 -14.41 -28.77
C ALA A 402 -17.32 -12.87 -28.78
N GLN A 403 -17.87 -12.22 -29.81
CA GLN A 403 -17.84 -10.75 -29.91
C GLN A 403 -18.67 -10.08 -28.83
N SER A 404 -19.86 -10.62 -28.50
CA SER A 404 -20.69 -10.06 -27.44
C SER A 404 -20.00 -10.10 -26.07
N LEU A 405 -19.20 -11.13 -25.80
CA LEU A 405 -18.41 -11.25 -24.57
C LEU A 405 -17.19 -10.32 -24.56
N ARG A 406 -16.51 -10.16 -25.71
CA ARG A 406 -15.43 -9.18 -25.86
C ARG A 406 -15.93 -7.76 -25.62
N ASP A 407 -17.11 -7.43 -26.11
CA ASP A 407 -17.74 -6.12 -25.92
C ASP A 407 -17.99 -5.81 -24.42
N LEU A 408 -18.09 -6.83 -23.56
CA LEU A 408 -18.24 -6.64 -22.10
C LEU A 408 -16.92 -6.32 -21.38
N GLY A 409 -15.78 -6.60 -21.99
CA GLY A 409 -14.46 -6.48 -21.36
C GLY A 409 -14.42 -7.22 -20.02
N ARG A 410 -13.84 -6.60 -18.99
CA ARG A 410 -13.77 -7.14 -17.62
C ARG A 410 -15.11 -7.65 -17.06
N SER A 411 -16.22 -7.06 -17.50
CA SER A 411 -17.57 -7.37 -17.02
C SER A 411 -18.05 -8.75 -17.50
N ALA A 412 -17.34 -9.39 -18.44
CA ALA A 412 -17.60 -10.78 -18.83
C ALA A 412 -17.51 -11.75 -17.64
N ALA A 413 -16.74 -11.41 -16.59
CA ALA A 413 -16.66 -12.17 -15.34
C ALA A 413 -17.99 -12.25 -14.58
N LEU A 414 -18.95 -11.36 -14.84
CA LEU A 414 -20.27 -11.36 -14.20
C LEU A 414 -21.32 -12.20 -14.96
N VAL A 415 -20.95 -12.81 -16.09
CA VAL A 415 -21.85 -13.66 -16.89
C VAL A 415 -22.02 -15.02 -16.23
N SER A 416 -23.25 -15.50 -16.10
CA SER A 416 -23.49 -16.79 -15.44
C SER A 416 -22.90 -17.98 -16.21
N THR A 417 -22.51 -19.04 -15.50
CA THR A 417 -22.03 -20.29 -16.12
C THR A 417 -23.07 -20.93 -17.04
N LYS A 418 -24.37 -20.83 -16.71
CA LYS A 418 -25.47 -21.29 -17.55
C LYS A 418 -25.49 -20.61 -18.91
N GLN A 419 -25.24 -19.30 -18.94
CA GLN A 419 -25.12 -18.52 -20.17
C GLN A 419 -23.86 -18.89 -20.96
N LEU A 420 -22.70 -19.00 -20.31
CA LEU A 420 -21.47 -19.41 -21.01
C LEU A 420 -21.58 -20.82 -21.59
N ALA A 421 -22.37 -21.70 -20.98
CA ALA A 421 -22.61 -23.05 -21.48
C ALA A 421 -23.40 -23.08 -22.81
N THR A 422 -24.05 -22.00 -23.23
CA THR A 422 -24.77 -21.94 -24.52
C THR A 422 -23.87 -21.57 -25.70
N LEU A 423 -22.62 -21.16 -25.47
CA LEU A 423 -21.66 -20.83 -26.53
C LEU A 423 -21.36 -22.03 -27.42
N SER A 424 -21.14 -21.76 -28.71
CA SER A 424 -20.61 -22.77 -29.63
C SER A 424 -19.11 -22.99 -29.37
N PRO A 425 -18.55 -24.19 -29.66
CA PRO A 425 -17.10 -24.42 -29.55
C PRO A 425 -16.27 -23.47 -30.42
N ALA A 426 -16.82 -22.99 -31.55
CA ALA A 426 -16.15 -22.01 -32.40
C ALA A 426 -16.06 -20.63 -31.71
N ASP A 427 -17.15 -20.20 -31.07
CA ASP A 427 -17.15 -18.95 -30.28
C ASP A 427 -16.19 -19.03 -29.09
N VAL A 428 -16.15 -20.17 -28.39
CA VAL A 428 -15.21 -20.35 -27.27
C VAL A 428 -13.77 -20.27 -27.78
N LYS A 429 -13.44 -20.93 -28.90
CA LYS A 429 -12.10 -20.84 -29.48
C LYS A 429 -11.72 -19.41 -29.86
N ASP A 430 -12.61 -18.68 -30.51
CA ASP A 430 -12.40 -17.28 -30.89
C ASP A 430 -12.23 -16.36 -29.67
N LEU A 431 -13.03 -16.59 -28.63
CA LEU A 431 -12.89 -15.90 -27.34
C LEU A 431 -11.55 -16.20 -26.66
N LEU A 432 -11.07 -17.43 -26.67
CA LEU A 432 -9.80 -17.78 -26.01
C LEU A 432 -8.57 -17.25 -26.74
N GLN A 433 -8.63 -17.17 -28.08
CA GLN A 433 -7.57 -16.55 -28.88
C GLN A 433 -7.50 -15.04 -28.65
N ASN A 434 -8.66 -14.40 -28.42
CA ASN A 434 -8.79 -12.98 -28.17
C ASN A 434 -9.77 -12.72 -27.01
N PRO A 435 -9.35 -12.91 -25.74
CA PRO A 435 -10.26 -12.86 -24.58
C PRO A 435 -10.81 -11.47 -24.27
N GLY A 436 -10.31 -10.43 -24.92
CA GLY A 436 -10.59 -9.05 -24.57
C GLY A 436 -9.75 -8.57 -23.39
N PRO A 437 -9.55 -7.25 -23.25
CA PRO A 437 -8.70 -6.69 -22.20
C PRO A 437 -9.34 -6.87 -20.81
N GLY A 438 -8.58 -7.41 -19.86
CA GLY A 438 -8.90 -7.38 -18.43
C GLY A 438 -9.97 -8.36 -17.95
N VAL A 439 -10.25 -9.44 -18.67
CA VAL A 439 -11.20 -10.47 -18.22
C VAL A 439 -10.55 -11.42 -17.21
N GLU A 440 -11.11 -11.45 -15.99
CA GLU A 440 -10.76 -12.41 -14.95
C GLU A 440 -11.92 -13.40 -14.74
N TRP A 441 -11.80 -14.57 -15.36
CA TRP A 441 -12.82 -15.61 -15.23
C TRP A 441 -12.82 -16.19 -13.82
N SER A 442 -14.01 -16.39 -13.24
CA SER A 442 -14.17 -17.20 -12.04
C SER A 442 -13.87 -18.68 -12.33
N GLN A 443 -13.55 -19.44 -11.28
CA GLN A 443 -13.23 -20.86 -11.39
C GLN A 443 -14.36 -21.69 -12.04
N SER A 444 -15.61 -21.36 -11.73
CA SER A 444 -16.79 -22.02 -12.30
C SER A 444 -16.96 -21.71 -13.80
N GLN A 445 -16.68 -20.46 -14.21
CA GLN A 445 -16.66 -20.07 -15.63
C GLN A 445 -15.51 -20.75 -16.38
N MET A 446 -14.30 -20.80 -15.81
CA MET A 446 -13.16 -21.46 -16.43
C MET A 446 -13.45 -22.95 -16.66
N ARG A 447 -14.01 -23.66 -15.67
CA ARG A 447 -14.45 -25.05 -15.82
C ARG A 447 -15.47 -25.21 -16.95
N THR A 448 -16.45 -24.31 -17.01
CA THR A 448 -17.50 -24.32 -18.03
C THR A 448 -16.93 -24.15 -19.44
N LEU A 449 -16.08 -23.13 -19.63
CA LEU A 449 -15.44 -22.82 -20.90
C LEU A 449 -14.47 -23.93 -21.35
N ALA A 450 -13.64 -24.45 -20.43
CA ALA A 450 -12.74 -25.56 -20.70
C ALA A 450 -13.50 -26.82 -21.16
N LYS A 451 -14.59 -27.17 -20.43
CA LYS A 451 -15.44 -28.32 -20.79
C LYS A 451 -16.09 -28.15 -22.16
N LYS A 452 -16.52 -26.93 -22.51
CA LYS A 452 -17.12 -26.62 -23.81
C LYS A 452 -16.11 -26.74 -24.96
N GLN A 453 -14.90 -26.22 -24.78
CA GLN A 453 -13.85 -26.30 -25.78
C GLN A 453 -13.35 -27.73 -26.02
N LEU A 454 -13.28 -28.56 -24.98
CA LEU A 454 -12.74 -29.91 -25.06
C LEU A 454 -13.74 -30.98 -25.52
N GLY A 455 -15.02 -30.65 -25.72
CA GLY A 455 -15.99 -31.56 -26.34
C GLY A 455 -16.21 -32.89 -25.60
N GLY A 456 -16.05 -32.92 -24.28
CA GLY A 456 -16.25 -34.13 -23.46
C GLY A 456 -15.09 -35.13 -23.46
N LYS A 457 -13.92 -34.77 -24.03
CA LYS A 457 -12.68 -35.56 -23.94
C LYS A 457 -12.41 -36.01 -22.51
N LYS A 458 -12.04 -37.29 -22.35
CA LYS A 458 -11.58 -37.84 -21.07
C LYS A 458 -10.15 -37.39 -20.78
N CYS A 459 -9.68 -37.52 -19.53
CA CYS A 459 -8.37 -37.00 -19.13
C CYS A 459 -7.20 -37.44 -20.02
N GLY A 460 -7.19 -38.70 -20.47
CA GLY A 460 -6.11 -39.25 -21.30
C GLY A 460 -6.15 -38.82 -22.77
N GLU A 461 -7.23 -38.18 -23.21
CA GLU A 461 -7.46 -37.78 -24.60
C GLU A 461 -7.09 -36.30 -24.85
N VAL A 462 -6.83 -35.53 -23.78
CA VAL A 462 -6.47 -34.11 -23.86
C VAL A 462 -4.98 -33.99 -24.16
N SER A 463 -4.63 -33.38 -25.29
CA SER A 463 -3.25 -33.15 -25.72
C SER A 463 -2.66 -31.86 -25.14
N GLY A 464 -1.32 -31.71 -25.18
CA GLY A 464 -0.71 -30.43 -24.79
C GLY A 464 -1.13 -29.25 -25.66
N ALA A 465 -1.37 -29.48 -26.95
CA ALA A 465 -1.93 -28.45 -27.84
C ALA A 465 -3.34 -28.01 -27.39
N ASP A 466 -4.18 -28.94 -26.91
CA ASP A 466 -5.50 -28.60 -26.36
C ASP A 466 -5.36 -27.72 -25.10
N VAL A 467 -4.43 -28.05 -24.20
CA VAL A 467 -4.17 -27.24 -22.99
C VAL A 467 -3.68 -25.84 -23.34
N MET A 468 -2.77 -25.71 -24.31
CA MET A 468 -2.25 -24.41 -24.73
C MET A 468 -3.32 -23.57 -25.46
N ALA A 469 -4.25 -24.21 -26.16
CA ALA A 469 -5.39 -23.52 -26.77
C ALA A 469 -6.37 -22.93 -25.74
N LEU A 470 -6.37 -23.43 -24.49
CA LEU A 470 -7.23 -22.93 -23.42
C LEU A 470 -6.72 -21.63 -22.76
N GLN A 471 -5.45 -21.27 -22.92
CA GLN A 471 -4.88 -20.04 -22.35
C GLN A 471 -5.23 -19.90 -20.85
N SER A 472 -5.69 -18.73 -20.38
CA SER A 472 -6.03 -18.51 -18.96
C SER A 472 -7.11 -19.44 -18.42
N VAL A 473 -8.01 -19.95 -19.28
CA VAL A 473 -9.10 -20.87 -18.91
C VAL A 473 -8.59 -22.29 -18.61
N ALA A 474 -7.33 -22.61 -18.90
CA ALA A 474 -6.71 -23.89 -18.55
C ALA A 474 -6.72 -24.17 -17.02
N ALA A 475 -6.85 -23.13 -16.18
CA ALA A 475 -7.06 -23.30 -14.74
C ALA A 475 -8.44 -23.92 -14.38
N GLY A 476 -9.35 -24.06 -15.35
CA GLY A 476 -10.58 -24.85 -15.22
C GLY A 476 -10.39 -26.36 -15.38
N LEU A 477 -9.18 -26.84 -15.72
CA LEU A 477 -8.89 -28.26 -15.91
C LEU A 477 -8.70 -28.99 -14.59
N SER A 478 -9.09 -30.27 -14.57
CA SER A 478 -8.85 -31.15 -13.43
C SER A 478 -7.38 -31.55 -13.32
N SER A 479 -6.92 -31.86 -12.10
CA SER A 479 -5.56 -32.39 -11.89
C SER A 479 -5.30 -33.67 -12.70
N CYS A 480 -6.34 -34.45 -13.00
CA CYS A 480 -6.27 -35.66 -13.81
C CYS A 480 -5.74 -35.41 -15.23
N VAL A 481 -6.19 -34.34 -15.90
CA VAL A 481 -5.69 -33.92 -17.22
C VAL A 481 -4.23 -33.47 -17.10
N LEU A 482 -3.94 -32.61 -16.12
CA LEU A 482 -2.64 -31.97 -15.97
C LEU A 482 -1.52 -32.98 -15.67
N LYS A 483 -1.81 -34.05 -14.93
CA LYS A 483 -0.86 -35.16 -14.67
C LYS A 483 -0.44 -35.95 -15.90
N LYS A 484 -1.20 -35.88 -17.00
CA LYS A 484 -0.89 -36.62 -18.25
C LYS A 484 -0.16 -35.77 -19.28
N LEU A 485 0.08 -34.50 -18.97
CA LEU A 485 0.71 -33.54 -19.85
C LEU A 485 2.22 -33.77 -19.94
N LYS A 486 2.77 -33.90 -21.16
CA LYS A 486 4.22 -34.07 -21.36
C LYS A 486 4.91 -32.71 -21.46
N ALA A 487 6.09 -32.60 -20.85
CA ALA A 487 6.88 -31.37 -20.82
C ALA A 487 7.18 -30.80 -22.23
N GLN A 488 7.54 -31.68 -23.18
CA GLN A 488 7.89 -31.30 -24.55
C GLN A 488 6.73 -30.61 -25.30
N ASP A 489 5.48 -30.90 -24.93
CA ASP A 489 4.30 -30.39 -25.64
C ASP A 489 3.98 -28.93 -25.26
N VAL A 490 4.49 -28.45 -24.12
CA VAL A 490 4.14 -27.14 -23.54
C VAL A 490 5.32 -26.22 -23.27
N LEU A 491 6.52 -26.76 -23.03
CA LEU A 491 7.72 -25.94 -22.76
C LEU A 491 8.23 -25.20 -24.00
N ALA A 492 7.72 -25.49 -25.20
CA ALA A 492 8.06 -24.77 -26.43
C ALA A 492 7.51 -23.33 -26.42
N ASN A 493 6.39 -23.07 -25.73
CA ASN A 493 5.78 -21.74 -25.62
C ASN A 493 5.74 -21.28 -24.14
N THR A 494 6.86 -20.75 -23.68
CA THR A 494 7.04 -20.32 -22.28
C THR A 494 6.16 -19.14 -21.88
N GLU A 495 5.73 -18.31 -22.84
CA GLU A 495 4.83 -17.18 -22.58
C GLU A 495 3.41 -17.63 -22.28
N ALA A 496 2.83 -18.50 -23.12
CA ALA A 496 1.52 -19.07 -22.86
C ALA A 496 1.51 -19.89 -21.55
N LEU A 497 2.57 -20.66 -21.27
CA LEU A 497 2.71 -21.38 -20.00
C LEU A 497 2.78 -20.42 -18.79
N ARG A 498 3.44 -19.27 -18.94
CA ARG A 498 3.46 -18.22 -17.91
C ARG A 498 2.05 -17.66 -17.66
N ASN A 499 1.26 -17.46 -18.70
CA ASN A 499 -0.11 -16.94 -18.57
C ASN A 499 -1.05 -17.98 -17.93
N ILE A 500 -0.94 -19.25 -18.32
CA ILE A 500 -1.69 -20.37 -17.73
C ILE A 500 -1.37 -20.51 -16.24
N SER A 501 -0.08 -20.59 -15.90
CA SER A 501 0.36 -20.86 -14.52
C SER A 501 0.02 -19.76 -13.50
N LYS A 502 -0.29 -18.54 -13.96
CA LYS A 502 -0.74 -17.45 -13.08
C LYS A 502 -2.12 -17.69 -12.49
N GLN A 503 -2.98 -18.43 -13.19
CA GLN A 503 -4.38 -18.65 -12.80
C GLN A 503 -4.60 -19.99 -12.09
N MET A 504 -3.63 -20.90 -12.14
CA MET A 504 -3.74 -22.23 -11.55
C MET A 504 -3.43 -22.23 -10.05
N ASN A 505 -4.16 -23.07 -9.31
CA ASN A 505 -3.87 -23.34 -7.91
C ASN A 505 -2.63 -24.23 -7.75
N LYS A 506 -2.13 -24.37 -6.51
CA LYS A 506 -0.88 -25.10 -6.25
C LYS A 506 -0.96 -26.58 -6.61
N GLY A 507 -2.10 -27.22 -6.38
CA GLY A 507 -2.25 -28.64 -6.70
C GLY A 507 -2.37 -28.91 -8.20
N GLN A 508 -2.94 -28.00 -8.99
CA GLN A 508 -2.88 -28.02 -10.46
C GLN A 508 -1.46 -27.80 -10.97
N LEU A 509 -0.72 -26.85 -10.40
CA LEU A 509 0.68 -26.63 -10.73
C LEU A 509 1.52 -27.88 -10.38
N LYS A 510 1.25 -28.52 -9.24
CA LYS A 510 1.89 -29.79 -8.85
C LYS A 510 1.56 -30.93 -9.81
N ALA A 511 0.30 -31.04 -10.23
CA ALA A 511 -0.16 -32.01 -11.22
C ALA A 511 0.61 -31.88 -12.54
N MET A 512 0.80 -30.66 -13.04
CA MET A 512 1.59 -30.41 -14.25
C MET A 512 3.05 -30.82 -14.07
N LEU A 513 3.66 -30.48 -12.93
CA LEU A 513 5.05 -30.85 -12.65
C LEU A 513 5.24 -32.37 -12.59
N GLU A 514 4.27 -33.10 -12.04
CA GLU A 514 4.29 -34.57 -12.06
C GLU A 514 4.18 -35.13 -13.48
N GLY A 515 3.30 -34.57 -14.32
CA GLY A 515 3.20 -34.96 -15.73
C GLY A 515 4.48 -34.74 -16.54
N PHE A 516 5.28 -33.74 -16.16
CA PHE A 516 6.58 -33.45 -16.79
C PHE A 516 7.68 -34.46 -16.43
N GLY A 517 7.49 -35.27 -15.38
CA GLY A 517 8.44 -36.28 -14.95
C GLY A 517 8.63 -37.39 -15.98
N GLY A 518 9.86 -37.56 -16.49
CA GLY A 518 10.24 -38.73 -17.31
C GLY A 518 11.14 -38.42 -18.52
N ASN A 519 11.04 -37.24 -19.14
CA ASN A 519 11.65 -36.99 -20.47
C ASN A 519 12.53 -35.74 -20.58
N VAL A 520 12.67 -34.92 -19.52
CA VAL A 520 13.48 -33.68 -19.52
C VAL A 520 14.35 -33.64 -18.27
N SER A 521 15.60 -33.20 -18.41
CA SER A 521 16.50 -33.05 -17.27
C SER A 521 15.95 -32.00 -16.28
N LEU A 522 16.11 -32.24 -14.97
CA LEU A 522 15.62 -31.30 -13.95
C LEU A 522 16.28 -29.92 -14.08
N SER A 523 17.55 -29.87 -14.49
CA SER A 523 18.27 -28.62 -14.74
C SER A 523 17.61 -27.81 -15.87
N ASP A 524 17.35 -28.44 -17.02
CA ASP A 524 16.68 -27.79 -18.15
C ASP A 524 15.28 -27.33 -17.77
N LEU A 525 14.56 -28.14 -16.98
CA LEU A 525 13.22 -27.81 -16.51
C LEU A 525 13.24 -26.52 -15.65
N MET A 526 14.18 -26.39 -14.69
CA MET A 526 14.26 -25.19 -13.84
C MET A 526 14.49 -23.90 -14.64
N THR A 527 15.23 -23.97 -15.75
CA THR A 527 15.48 -22.79 -16.59
C THR A 527 14.25 -22.36 -17.39
N LYS A 528 13.36 -23.29 -17.76
CA LYS A 528 12.17 -23.00 -18.60
C LYS A 528 10.89 -22.74 -17.82
N LEU A 529 10.79 -23.22 -16.58
CA LEU A 529 9.59 -23.05 -15.77
C LEU A 529 9.33 -21.57 -15.40
N PRO A 530 8.05 -21.15 -15.38
CA PRO A 530 7.65 -19.85 -14.85
C PRO A 530 7.64 -19.86 -13.31
N GLY A 531 7.69 -18.67 -12.70
CA GLY A 531 7.76 -18.47 -11.24
C GLY A 531 6.69 -19.24 -10.43
N PRO A 532 5.39 -19.20 -10.78
CA PRO A 532 4.36 -19.95 -10.04
C PRO A 532 4.64 -21.46 -9.98
N MET A 533 5.07 -22.05 -11.09
CA MET A 533 5.43 -23.48 -11.14
C MET A 533 6.73 -23.77 -10.38
N LEU A 534 7.75 -22.91 -10.51
CA LEU A 534 9.01 -23.06 -9.79
C LEU A 534 8.77 -23.17 -8.29
N ARG A 535 7.88 -22.35 -7.72
CA ARG A 535 7.52 -22.41 -6.28
C ARG A 535 6.86 -23.71 -5.82
N CYS A 536 6.40 -24.56 -6.75
CA CYS A 536 5.83 -25.87 -6.44
C CYS A 536 6.83 -27.03 -6.62
N VAL A 537 8.08 -26.72 -7.01
CA VAL A 537 9.18 -27.70 -7.10
C VAL A 537 9.68 -28.01 -5.69
N SER A 538 9.75 -29.29 -5.34
CA SER A 538 10.25 -29.74 -4.04
C SER A 538 11.72 -29.41 -3.84
N LEU A 539 12.14 -29.22 -2.58
CA LEU A 539 13.56 -29.07 -2.25
C LEU A 539 14.40 -30.28 -2.71
N THR A 540 13.81 -31.48 -2.71
CA THR A 540 14.43 -32.70 -3.21
C THR A 540 14.79 -32.59 -4.69
N ASN A 541 13.86 -32.14 -5.53
CA ASN A 541 14.11 -31.98 -6.96
C ASN A 541 14.99 -30.77 -7.27
N LEU A 542 14.87 -29.69 -6.49
CA LEU A 542 15.78 -28.55 -6.60
C LEU A 542 17.23 -28.95 -6.28
N LYS A 543 17.43 -29.81 -5.27
CA LYS A 543 18.74 -30.37 -4.95
C LYS A 543 19.29 -31.24 -6.08
N LYS A 544 18.46 -32.09 -6.68
CA LYS A 544 18.84 -32.92 -7.83
C LYS A 544 19.13 -32.11 -9.10
N ALA A 545 18.51 -30.95 -9.28
CA ALA A 545 18.78 -30.06 -10.40
C ALA A 545 20.21 -29.49 -10.39
N ASN A 546 20.88 -29.51 -9.22
CA ASN A 546 22.29 -29.12 -9.04
C ASN A 546 22.63 -27.75 -9.66
N ILE A 547 21.91 -26.72 -9.22
CA ILE A 547 22.14 -25.34 -9.65
C ILE A 547 23.50 -24.84 -9.12
N THR A 548 24.34 -24.34 -10.01
CA THR A 548 25.73 -23.94 -9.69
C THR A 548 26.09 -22.51 -10.12
N SER A 549 25.18 -21.78 -10.76
CA SER A 549 25.37 -20.37 -11.15
C SER A 549 24.16 -19.49 -10.79
N LEU A 550 24.42 -18.21 -10.55
CA LEU A 550 23.39 -17.19 -10.35
C LEU A 550 22.57 -16.92 -11.62
N ASP A 551 23.15 -17.10 -12.81
CA ASP A 551 22.45 -16.90 -14.10
C ASP A 551 21.21 -17.81 -14.23
N GLN A 552 21.26 -18.98 -13.58
CA GLN A 552 20.17 -19.96 -13.59
C GLN A 552 18.99 -19.55 -12.69
N VAL A 553 19.17 -18.58 -11.78
CA VAL A 553 18.20 -18.26 -10.71
C VAL A 553 17.81 -16.79 -10.62
N GLU A 554 18.63 -15.85 -11.09
CA GLU A 554 18.46 -14.40 -10.84
C GLU A 554 17.16 -13.82 -11.41
N ASN A 555 16.68 -14.32 -12.55
CA ASN A 555 15.48 -13.83 -13.23
C ASN A 555 14.22 -14.66 -12.93
N LYS A 556 14.20 -15.33 -11.76
CA LYS A 556 13.12 -16.21 -11.33
C LYS A 556 12.56 -15.77 -9.96
N THR A 557 11.36 -16.24 -9.65
CA THR A 557 10.70 -16.03 -8.35
C THR A 557 10.71 -17.33 -7.57
N TRP A 558 11.41 -17.34 -6.45
CA TRP A 558 11.57 -18.52 -5.58
C TRP A 558 10.71 -18.38 -4.31
N SER A 559 10.30 -19.52 -3.72
CA SER A 559 9.74 -19.52 -2.36
C SER A 559 10.84 -19.21 -1.34
N VAL A 560 10.46 -18.87 -0.09
CA VAL A 560 11.43 -18.64 0.99
C VAL A 560 12.29 -19.89 1.24
N SER A 561 11.69 -21.08 1.25
CA SER A 561 12.41 -22.36 1.42
C SER A 561 13.42 -22.62 0.30
N GLN A 562 13.02 -22.41 -0.95
CA GLN A 562 13.91 -22.57 -2.11
C GLN A 562 15.01 -21.50 -2.13
N ALA A 563 14.67 -20.26 -1.82
CA ALA A 563 15.63 -19.15 -1.72
C ALA A 563 16.67 -19.45 -0.64
N ALA A 564 16.29 -19.95 0.53
CA ALA A 564 17.21 -20.34 1.60
C ALA A 564 18.18 -21.44 1.15
N TYR A 565 17.67 -22.45 0.44
CA TYR A 565 18.51 -23.49 -0.15
C TYR A 565 19.52 -22.89 -1.17
N LEU A 566 19.05 -22.04 -2.08
CA LEU A 566 19.88 -21.45 -3.13
C LEU A 566 20.90 -20.46 -2.56
N ALA A 567 20.53 -19.61 -1.61
CA ALA A 567 21.44 -18.67 -0.95
C ALA A 567 22.57 -19.42 -0.23
N LYS A 568 22.24 -20.48 0.51
CA LYS A 568 23.22 -21.37 1.15
C LYS A 568 24.13 -22.02 0.13
N LYS A 569 23.57 -22.55 -0.97
CA LYS A 569 24.35 -23.17 -2.05
C LYS A 569 25.31 -22.19 -2.71
N MET A 570 24.88 -20.95 -2.98
CA MET A 570 25.73 -19.92 -3.58
C MET A 570 26.84 -19.47 -2.63
N ARG A 571 26.57 -19.42 -1.32
CA ARG A 571 27.59 -19.18 -0.29
C ARG A 571 28.64 -20.29 -0.25
N GLU A 572 28.22 -21.55 -0.23
CA GLU A 572 29.13 -22.72 -0.24
C GLU A 572 30.04 -22.76 -1.47
N LEU A 573 29.56 -22.22 -2.60
CA LEU A 573 30.33 -22.10 -3.85
C LEU A 573 31.18 -20.82 -3.93
N ASN A 574 31.19 -19.96 -2.91
CA ASN A 574 31.80 -18.62 -2.93
C ASN A 574 31.30 -17.74 -4.10
N LYS A 575 30.04 -17.89 -4.50
CA LYS A 575 29.38 -17.16 -5.60
C LYS A 575 28.27 -16.23 -5.11
N LEU A 576 28.18 -15.97 -3.82
CA LEU A 576 27.14 -15.10 -3.26
C LEU A 576 27.40 -13.63 -3.67
N GLN A 577 26.56 -13.09 -4.55
CA GLN A 577 26.63 -11.69 -5.01
C GLN A 577 25.30 -10.99 -4.73
N PHE A 578 25.23 -10.22 -3.63
CA PHE A 578 23.98 -9.64 -3.12
C PHE A 578 23.14 -8.92 -4.18
N ARG A 579 23.78 -8.12 -5.05
CA ARG A 579 23.10 -7.34 -6.10
C ARG A 579 22.38 -8.20 -7.14
N ARG A 580 22.80 -9.46 -7.32
CA ARG A 580 22.25 -10.41 -8.29
C ARG A 580 21.26 -11.41 -7.69
N LEU A 581 21.09 -11.44 -6.37
CA LEU A 581 20.25 -12.46 -5.73
C LEU A 581 18.76 -12.31 -6.07
N LYS A 582 18.27 -11.08 -6.30
CA LYS A 582 16.85 -10.82 -6.56
C LYS A 582 15.97 -11.58 -5.56
N SER A 583 15.05 -12.45 -5.99
CA SER A 583 14.18 -13.19 -5.04
C SER A 583 14.90 -14.20 -4.15
N VAL A 584 16.13 -14.64 -4.49
CA VAL A 584 16.98 -15.52 -3.66
C VAL A 584 17.40 -14.82 -2.36
N ILE A 585 17.36 -13.47 -2.33
CA ILE A 585 17.72 -12.68 -1.15
C ILE A 585 16.89 -13.05 0.08
N GLN A 586 15.65 -13.50 -0.08
CA GLN A 586 14.77 -13.99 1.00
C GLN A 586 15.39 -15.14 1.80
N GLY A 587 16.34 -15.86 1.20
CA GLY A 587 17.06 -16.97 1.80
C GLY A 587 18.35 -16.60 2.54
N VAL A 588 18.79 -15.34 2.46
CA VAL A 588 20.02 -14.89 3.11
C VAL A 588 19.80 -14.83 4.62
N THR A 589 20.62 -15.54 5.38
CA THR A 589 20.48 -15.58 6.85
C THR A 589 21.19 -14.39 7.50
N CYS A 590 20.80 -14.04 8.74
CA CYS A 590 21.51 -13.02 9.51
C CYS A 590 23.00 -13.35 9.66
N LYS A 591 23.36 -14.63 9.80
CA LYS A 591 24.75 -15.09 9.83
C LYS A 591 25.51 -14.70 8.57
N MET A 592 24.92 -14.89 7.38
CA MET A 592 25.54 -14.49 6.12
C MET A 592 25.76 -12.97 6.05
N ILE A 593 24.86 -12.17 6.63
CA ILE A 593 24.96 -10.70 6.69
C ILE A 593 26.07 -10.28 7.67
N THR A 594 26.11 -10.88 8.86
CA THR A 594 27.06 -10.48 9.92
C THR A 594 28.50 -10.85 9.60
N GLU A 595 28.72 -11.91 8.82
CA GLU A 595 30.04 -12.38 8.37
C GLU A 595 30.65 -11.53 7.25
N VAL A 596 29.89 -10.62 6.62
CA VAL A 596 30.44 -9.71 5.60
C VAL A 596 31.51 -8.80 6.21
N ASN A 597 32.63 -8.62 5.50
CA ASN A 597 33.70 -7.74 5.93
C ASN A 597 33.23 -6.29 6.09
N ASN A 598 33.77 -5.58 7.08
CA ASN A 598 33.34 -4.20 7.35
C ASN A 598 33.51 -3.27 6.13
N SER A 599 34.59 -3.43 5.36
CA SER A 599 34.86 -2.67 4.13
C SER A 599 33.83 -2.90 3.00
N GLN A 600 33.10 -4.01 3.04
CA GLN A 600 32.08 -4.38 2.05
C GLN A 600 30.65 -4.20 2.58
N THR A 601 30.50 -3.80 3.84
CA THR A 601 29.19 -3.71 4.51
C THR A 601 28.28 -2.70 3.81
N LEU A 602 28.81 -1.54 3.40
CA LEU A 602 28.02 -0.50 2.72
C LEU A 602 27.50 -0.97 1.34
N ASP A 603 28.34 -1.64 0.54
CA ASP A 603 27.95 -2.19 -0.77
C ASP A 603 26.90 -3.30 -0.61
N MET A 604 27.07 -4.19 0.38
CA MET A 604 26.08 -5.20 0.72
C MET A 604 24.73 -4.55 1.06
N VAL A 605 24.68 -3.61 2.00
CA VAL A 605 23.39 -3.02 2.40
C VAL A 605 22.73 -2.25 1.27
N GLN A 606 23.51 -1.55 0.44
CA GLN A 606 22.99 -0.89 -0.76
C GLN A 606 22.35 -1.92 -1.68
N ALA A 607 23.05 -3.01 -2.00
CA ALA A 607 22.55 -4.09 -2.83
C ALA A 607 21.29 -4.77 -2.25
N LEU A 608 21.23 -5.00 -0.93
CA LEU A 608 20.05 -5.58 -0.29
C LEU A 608 18.82 -4.66 -0.47
N THR A 609 19.02 -3.35 -0.29
CA THR A 609 17.94 -2.35 -0.33
C THR A 609 17.49 -1.95 -1.74
N GLU A 610 18.13 -2.45 -2.80
CA GLU A 610 17.66 -2.27 -4.19
C GLU A 610 16.35 -3.04 -4.48
N THR A 611 16.07 -4.12 -3.73
CA THR A 611 14.85 -4.92 -3.88
C THR A 611 14.18 -5.18 -2.52
N PRO A 612 13.64 -4.13 -1.86
CA PRO A 612 13.12 -4.22 -0.50
C PRO A 612 11.92 -5.16 -0.36
N GLN A 613 11.17 -5.41 -1.43
CA GLN A 613 10.01 -6.31 -1.45
C GLN A 613 10.36 -7.78 -1.13
N TRP A 614 11.64 -8.14 -1.22
CA TRP A 614 12.15 -9.48 -0.93
C TRP A 614 12.87 -9.59 0.41
N LEU A 615 12.93 -8.52 1.19
CA LEU A 615 13.60 -8.53 2.50
C LEU A 615 12.61 -8.78 3.63
N SER A 616 12.97 -9.67 4.54
CA SER A 616 12.28 -9.80 5.82
C SER A 616 12.73 -8.71 6.80
N LYS A 617 11.88 -8.35 7.77
CA LYS A 617 12.23 -7.44 8.88
C LYS A 617 13.42 -7.98 9.67
N ALA A 618 13.53 -9.30 9.84
CA ALA A 618 14.72 -9.92 10.41
C ALA A 618 16.01 -9.59 9.62
N GLN A 619 15.98 -9.72 8.30
CA GLN A 619 17.14 -9.39 7.44
C GLN A 619 17.48 -7.90 7.49
N VAL A 620 16.45 -7.02 7.42
CA VAL A 620 16.64 -5.56 7.52
C VAL A 620 17.25 -5.20 8.87
N ARG A 621 16.76 -5.78 9.97
CA ARG A 621 17.31 -5.60 11.31
C ARG A 621 18.77 -6.03 11.40
N CYS A 622 19.12 -7.21 10.89
CA CYS A 622 20.49 -7.72 10.90
C CYS A 622 21.44 -6.88 10.03
N ALA A 623 20.96 -6.42 8.86
CA ALA A 623 21.70 -5.51 7.99
C ALA A 623 21.94 -4.15 8.67
N ALA A 624 20.93 -3.59 9.34
CA ALA A 624 21.05 -2.36 10.13
C ALA A 624 22.04 -2.53 11.29
N ALA A 625 21.91 -3.61 12.06
CA ALA A 625 22.82 -3.93 13.17
C ALA A 625 24.28 -4.04 12.71
N LYS A 626 24.52 -4.79 11.62
CA LYS A 626 25.86 -4.94 11.04
C LYS A 626 26.40 -3.60 10.56
N LEU A 627 25.60 -2.82 9.82
CA LEU A 627 26.01 -1.50 9.34
C LEU A 627 26.37 -0.57 10.49
N PHE A 628 25.49 -0.40 11.47
CA PHE A 628 25.71 0.54 12.57
C PHE A 628 26.92 0.15 13.42
N THR A 629 27.11 -1.15 13.67
CA THR A 629 28.30 -1.65 14.37
C THR A 629 29.58 -1.35 13.59
N SER A 630 29.57 -1.56 12.26
CA SER A 630 30.73 -1.26 11.41
C SER A 630 31.07 0.24 11.41
N LEU A 631 30.06 1.11 11.32
CA LEU A 631 30.26 2.57 11.33
C LEU A 631 30.79 3.07 12.68
N GLU A 632 30.28 2.53 13.80
CA GLU A 632 30.76 2.87 15.15
C GLU A 632 32.20 2.40 15.42
N GLN A 633 32.71 1.45 14.65
CA GLN A 633 34.12 1.04 14.70
C GLN A 633 35.05 1.97 13.91
N GLU A 634 34.53 2.76 12.97
CA GLU A 634 35.33 3.73 12.21
C GLU A 634 35.77 4.91 13.09
N ARG A 635 34.89 5.37 13.99
CA ARG A 635 35.18 6.45 14.95
C ARG A 635 34.20 6.45 16.13
N THR A 636 34.67 6.92 17.28
CA THR A 636 33.85 7.12 18.48
C THR A 636 32.75 8.16 18.22
N ASP A 637 31.58 7.94 18.83
CA ASP A 637 30.43 8.84 18.72
C ASP A 637 30.03 9.13 17.25
N TYR A 638 30.15 8.13 16.37
CA TYR A 638 29.88 8.26 14.93
C TYR A 638 28.57 9.01 14.64
N PHE A 639 27.47 8.59 15.27
CA PHE A 639 26.14 9.19 15.04
C PHE A 639 25.96 10.58 15.64
N LYS A 640 26.65 10.92 16.73
CA LYS A 640 26.62 12.29 17.29
C LYS A 640 27.33 13.30 16.40
N ASN A 641 28.37 12.82 15.73
CA ASN A 641 29.23 13.62 14.88
C ASN A 641 29.01 13.28 13.39
N ILE A 642 27.86 12.73 13.02
CA ILE A 642 27.56 12.32 11.65
C ILE A 642 27.32 13.56 10.78
N THR A 643 27.87 13.51 9.56
CA THR A 643 27.65 14.54 8.54
C THR A 643 26.41 14.25 7.71
N GLU A 644 25.90 15.27 7.02
CA GLU A 644 24.80 15.12 6.07
C GLU A 644 25.07 14.05 5.00
N GLN A 645 26.33 13.92 4.57
CA GLN A 645 26.76 13.01 3.51
C GLN A 645 26.78 11.56 3.99
N GLU A 646 27.33 11.33 5.18
CA GLU A 646 27.31 10.03 5.83
C GLU A 646 25.87 9.58 6.09
N LEU A 647 25.02 10.46 6.62
CA LEU A 647 23.60 10.15 6.82
C LEU A 647 22.93 9.83 5.47
N THR A 648 23.20 10.62 4.42
CA THR A 648 22.68 10.41 3.06
C THR A 648 23.02 9.01 2.54
N ALA A 649 24.23 8.50 2.79
CA ALA A 649 24.68 7.20 2.33
C ALA A 649 23.96 6.01 2.99
N ILE A 650 23.39 6.20 4.19
CA ILE A 650 22.64 5.15 4.90
C ILE A 650 21.26 4.95 4.24
N PRO A 651 20.90 3.74 3.78
CA PRO A 651 19.57 3.48 3.24
C PRO A 651 18.45 3.79 4.25
N THR A 652 17.39 4.46 3.81
CA THR A 652 16.27 4.89 4.68
C THR A 652 15.64 3.71 5.45
N SER A 653 15.47 2.55 4.80
CA SER A 653 14.90 1.35 5.44
C SER A 653 15.72 0.82 6.61
N LEU A 654 17.04 1.04 6.61
CA LEU A 654 17.92 0.66 7.72
C LEU A 654 17.94 1.74 8.80
N LEU A 655 17.93 3.02 8.41
CA LEU A 655 17.87 4.15 9.35
C LEU A 655 16.68 4.05 10.32
N LEU A 656 15.57 3.48 9.87
CA LEU A 656 14.38 3.21 10.69
C LEU A 656 14.65 2.32 11.91
N TYR A 657 15.67 1.46 11.86
CA TYR A 657 16.07 0.55 12.94
C TYR A 657 17.02 1.20 13.96
N MET A 658 17.37 2.47 13.78
CA MET A 658 18.21 3.21 14.71
C MET A 658 17.55 3.25 16.11
N ALA A 659 18.34 2.95 17.13
CA ALA A 659 17.85 2.95 18.50
C ALA A 659 17.45 4.38 18.95
N PRO A 660 16.44 4.54 19.83
CA PRO A 660 15.98 5.86 20.26
C PRO A 660 17.06 6.80 20.77
N GLY A 661 18.03 6.28 21.56
CA GLY A 661 19.16 7.07 22.03
C GLY A 661 20.00 7.64 20.88
N LYS A 662 20.30 6.80 19.88
CA LYS A 662 21.07 7.20 18.68
C LYS A 662 20.30 8.20 17.81
N VAL A 663 18.97 8.07 17.72
CA VAL A 663 18.11 9.04 17.02
C VAL A 663 18.15 10.40 17.72
N ASN A 664 18.11 10.42 19.06
CA ASN A 664 18.18 11.65 19.85
C ASN A 664 19.56 12.31 19.79
N ASP A 665 20.61 11.50 19.65
CA ASP A 665 22.00 11.94 19.57
C ASP A 665 22.38 12.56 18.22
N LEU A 666 21.54 12.44 17.17
CA LEU A 666 21.81 13.04 15.87
C LEU A 666 21.96 14.57 15.99
N PRO A 667 22.98 15.18 15.37
CA PRO A 667 23.19 16.63 15.45
C PRO A 667 22.13 17.39 14.65
N ASP A 668 21.81 18.62 15.05
CA ASP A 668 20.83 19.47 14.36
C ASP A 668 21.28 19.86 12.94
N SER A 669 22.58 19.79 12.66
CA SER A 669 23.14 20.01 11.34
C SER A 669 22.64 19.02 10.28
N VAL A 670 22.17 17.82 10.67
CA VAL A 670 21.66 16.82 9.71
C VAL A 670 20.14 16.80 9.58
N CYS A 671 19.44 17.76 10.20
CA CYS A 671 17.98 17.77 10.25
C CYS A 671 17.30 17.80 8.87
N GLN A 672 17.87 18.51 7.88
CA GLN A 672 17.30 18.54 6.54
C GLN A 672 17.35 17.15 5.88
N VAL A 673 18.53 16.53 5.85
CA VAL A 673 18.71 15.17 5.31
C VAL A 673 17.85 14.14 6.05
N PHE A 674 17.73 14.27 7.38
CA PHE A 674 16.88 13.40 8.17
C PHE A 674 15.40 13.51 7.75
N LEU A 675 14.86 14.73 7.68
CA LEU A 675 13.49 14.98 7.25
C LEU A 675 13.23 14.46 5.83
N ASP A 676 14.17 14.67 4.91
CA ASP A 676 14.04 14.22 3.53
C ASP A 676 13.98 12.69 3.40
N LYS A 677 14.75 11.98 4.23
CA LYS A 677 14.70 10.52 4.30
C LYS A 677 13.38 10.05 4.92
N MET A 678 12.95 10.68 6.00
CA MET A 678 11.72 10.31 6.69
C MET A 678 10.47 10.58 5.85
N ALA A 679 10.48 11.64 5.04
CA ALA A 679 9.38 11.97 4.13
C ALA A 679 9.05 10.85 3.12
N THR A 680 10.01 9.97 2.81
CA THR A 680 9.83 8.82 1.91
C THR A 680 10.02 7.47 2.60
N ALA A 681 10.00 7.42 3.92
CA ALA A 681 10.27 6.19 4.66
C ALA A 681 9.10 5.20 4.59
N ASP A 682 9.39 3.93 4.35
CA ASP A 682 8.38 2.87 4.48
C ASP A 682 8.37 2.32 5.91
N LEU A 683 7.45 2.82 6.73
CA LEU A 683 7.29 2.35 8.10
C LEU A 683 6.86 0.88 8.18
N ASN A 684 6.39 0.24 7.10
CA ASN A 684 6.08 -1.19 7.12
C ASN A 684 7.34 -2.06 7.33
N CYS A 685 8.54 -1.51 7.05
CA CYS A 685 9.81 -2.17 7.35
C CYS A 685 10.03 -2.38 8.86
N LEU A 686 9.34 -1.64 9.74
CA LEU A 686 9.43 -1.78 11.19
C LEU A 686 8.27 -2.59 11.79
N PRO A 687 8.47 -3.27 12.93
CA PRO A 687 7.35 -3.72 13.76
C PRO A 687 6.48 -2.55 14.22
N LEU A 688 5.17 -2.77 14.40
CA LEU A 688 4.22 -1.70 14.75
C LEU A 688 4.51 -1.05 16.12
N ASN A 689 5.02 -1.84 17.07
CA ASN A 689 5.35 -1.39 18.42
C ASN A 689 6.84 -1.05 18.58
N ALA A 690 7.55 -0.79 17.47
CA ALA A 690 8.97 -0.47 17.53
C ALA A 690 9.21 0.86 18.25
N PRO A 691 10.09 0.93 19.27
CA PRO A 691 10.35 2.16 20.01
C PRO A 691 11.06 3.22 19.16
N SER A 692 11.66 2.84 18.03
CA SER A 692 12.22 3.79 17.07
C SER A 692 11.14 4.63 16.41
N ARG A 693 9.91 4.14 16.20
CA ARG A 693 8.82 4.93 15.59
C ARG A 693 8.56 6.26 16.31
N PRO A 694 8.22 6.28 17.61
CA PRO A 694 8.00 7.55 18.31
C PRO A 694 9.28 8.40 18.40
N ALA A 695 10.47 7.79 18.50
CA ALA A 695 11.73 8.53 18.53
C ALA A 695 12.01 9.25 17.21
N LEU A 696 11.77 8.59 16.08
CA LEU A 696 11.92 9.16 14.73
C LEU A 696 10.91 10.29 14.51
N SER A 697 9.64 10.10 14.89
CA SER A 697 8.61 11.14 14.82
C SER A 697 8.95 12.34 15.68
N GLN A 698 9.44 12.11 16.90
CA GLN A 698 9.87 13.18 17.79
C GLN A 698 11.09 13.93 17.25
N ARG A 699 12.09 13.22 16.71
CA ARG A 699 13.26 13.85 16.09
C ARG A 699 12.87 14.67 14.86
N ALA A 700 11.95 14.16 14.03
CA ALA A 700 11.43 14.88 12.87
C ALA A 700 10.73 16.18 13.32
N LEU A 701 9.88 16.10 14.35
CA LEU A 701 9.22 17.28 14.91
C LEU A 701 10.23 18.30 15.44
N LEU A 702 11.23 17.84 16.20
CA LEU A 702 12.29 18.70 16.74
C LEU A 702 13.03 19.43 15.60
N CYS A 703 13.39 18.71 14.54
CA CYS A 703 14.03 19.28 13.36
C CYS A 703 13.18 20.36 12.66
N LEU A 704 11.84 20.23 12.66
CA LEU A 704 10.94 21.25 12.11
C LEU A 704 10.80 22.49 13.01
N THR A 705 10.93 22.31 14.33
CA THR A 705 10.74 23.37 15.33
C THR A 705 12.04 24.08 15.74
N ILE A 706 13.15 23.87 15.03
CA ILE A 706 14.39 24.59 15.33
C ILE A 706 14.15 26.09 15.15
N GLY A 707 14.18 26.82 16.27
CA GLY A 707 13.93 28.27 16.31
C GLY A 707 12.46 28.68 16.11
N LYS A 708 11.50 27.76 16.24
CA LYS A 708 10.05 28.03 16.07
C LYS A 708 9.19 27.26 17.07
N ASN A 709 8.01 27.80 17.41
CA ASN A 709 7.01 27.07 18.19
C ASN A 709 6.14 26.16 17.32
N LEU A 710 5.47 25.16 17.93
CA LEU A 710 4.53 24.29 17.22
C LEU A 710 3.36 25.06 16.58
N SER A 711 2.94 26.16 17.20
CA SER A 711 1.89 27.06 16.68
C SER A 711 2.32 27.85 15.44
N GLU A 712 3.62 27.89 15.15
CA GLU A 712 4.20 28.60 13.99
C GLU A 712 4.46 27.66 12.80
N LEU A 713 4.19 26.36 12.96
CA LEU A 713 4.28 25.41 11.87
C LEU A 713 3.21 25.70 10.82
N THR A 714 3.54 25.45 9.56
CA THR A 714 2.65 25.59 8.41
C THR A 714 2.25 24.23 7.84
N ASN A 715 1.28 24.20 6.93
CA ASN A 715 0.91 22.98 6.19
C ASN A 715 2.10 22.38 5.41
N ALA A 716 2.99 23.24 4.90
CA ALA A 716 4.21 22.81 4.22
C ALA A 716 5.18 22.12 5.20
N ASP A 717 5.32 22.64 6.42
CA ASP A 717 6.17 22.02 7.45
C ASP A 717 5.63 20.64 7.85
N VAL A 718 4.33 20.52 8.11
CA VAL A 718 3.71 19.23 8.47
C VAL A 718 3.87 18.20 7.34
N SER A 719 3.75 18.62 6.09
CA SER A 719 3.93 17.73 4.93
C SER A 719 5.32 17.07 4.89
N ARG A 720 6.35 17.68 5.50
CA ARG A 720 7.71 17.13 5.58
C ARG A 720 7.83 15.94 6.53
N LEU A 721 6.87 15.76 7.45
CA LEU A 721 6.83 14.58 8.32
C LEU A 721 6.56 13.30 7.53
N GLY A 722 5.88 13.43 6.37
CA GLY A 722 5.50 12.29 5.54
C GLY A 722 4.79 11.19 6.37
N PRO A 723 5.19 9.91 6.22
CA PRO A 723 4.60 8.80 6.97
C PRO A 723 4.71 8.90 8.50
N LEU A 724 5.65 9.69 9.04
CA LEU A 724 5.77 9.88 10.49
C LEU A 724 4.59 10.66 11.09
N LEU A 725 3.83 11.41 10.28
CA LEU A 725 2.59 12.05 10.72
C LEU A 725 1.60 11.04 11.31
N CYS A 726 1.57 9.81 10.78
CA CYS A 726 0.71 8.73 11.26
C CYS A 726 1.08 8.23 12.67
N GLU A 727 2.30 8.50 13.12
CA GLU A 727 2.83 8.12 14.43
C GLU A 727 2.77 9.31 15.43
N MET A 728 2.25 10.46 15.02
CA MET A 728 2.23 11.66 15.85
C MET A 728 1.19 11.56 16.97
N PRO A 729 1.56 11.88 18.23
CA PRO A 729 0.60 11.95 19.32
C PRO A 729 -0.42 13.09 19.07
N PRO A 730 -1.73 12.85 19.25
CA PRO A 730 -2.75 13.89 19.09
C PRO A 730 -2.53 15.12 19.98
N SER A 731 -1.90 14.94 21.14
CA SER A 731 -1.54 16.03 22.05
C SER A 731 -0.51 17.01 21.47
N LYS A 732 0.31 16.59 20.50
CA LYS A 732 1.25 17.48 19.78
C LYS A 732 0.56 18.21 18.64
N LEU A 733 -0.34 17.52 17.93
CA LEU A 733 -1.17 18.13 16.89
C LEU A 733 -2.04 19.26 17.45
N ALA A 734 -2.64 19.06 18.62
CA ALA A 734 -3.47 20.05 19.29
C ALA A 734 -2.76 21.37 19.66
N LEU A 735 -1.42 21.43 19.57
CA LEU A 735 -0.62 22.64 19.81
C LEU A 735 -0.35 23.46 18.54
N MET A 736 -0.75 22.96 17.37
CA MET A 736 -0.58 23.63 16.08
C MET A 736 -1.71 24.65 15.85
N ALA A 737 -1.54 25.52 14.85
CA ALA A 737 -2.60 26.44 14.45
C ALA A 737 -3.86 25.68 13.95
N PRO A 738 -5.08 26.21 14.14
CA PRO A 738 -6.32 25.49 13.80
C PRO A 738 -6.42 25.00 12.36
N ASP A 739 -5.95 25.80 11.39
CA ASP A 739 -5.90 25.44 9.97
C ASP A 739 -4.91 24.31 9.70
N VAL A 740 -3.79 24.28 10.43
CA VAL A 740 -2.77 23.23 10.37
C VAL A 740 -3.25 21.94 11.03
N ILE A 741 -4.03 22.03 12.11
CA ILE A 741 -4.70 20.86 12.71
C ILE A 741 -5.63 20.21 11.69
N GLN A 742 -6.49 21.02 11.06
CA GLN A 742 -7.41 20.55 10.03
C GLN A 742 -6.66 19.85 8.89
N PHE A 743 -5.62 20.49 8.36
CA PHE A 743 -4.77 19.91 7.32
C PHE A 743 -4.11 18.59 7.77
N SER A 744 -3.55 18.56 8.98
CA SER A 744 -2.89 17.38 9.55
C SER A 744 -3.85 16.20 9.64
N LEU A 745 -5.07 16.41 10.11
CA LEU A 745 -6.08 15.35 10.23
C LEU A 745 -6.53 14.84 8.85
N GLN A 746 -6.64 15.71 7.85
CA GLN A 746 -6.95 15.30 6.48
C GLN A 746 -5.82 14.44 5.89
N ALA A 747 -4.56 14.87 6.05
CA ALA A 747 -3.41 14.09 5.63
C ALA A 747 -3.34 12.72 6.36
N MET A 748 -3.66 12.69 7.65
CA MET A 748 -3.72 11.46 8.45
C MET A 748 -4.81 10.49 7.99
N ALA A 749 -5.86 10.94 7.29
CA ALA A 749 -6.89 10.04 6.75
C ALA A 749 -6.33 9.07 5.69
N SER A 750 -5.15 9.36 5.14
CA SER A 750 -4.42 8.48 4.21
C SER A 750 -3.48 7.48 4.92
N CYS A 751 -3.41 7.51 6.25
CA CYS A 751 -2.54 6.61 7.01
C CYS A 751 -3.02 5.16 6.92
N GLN A 752 -2.13 4.25 6.52
CA GLN A 752 -2.39 2.81 6.53
C GLN A 752 -2.52 2.25 7.95
N ASN A 753 -1.85 2.85 8.92
CA ASN A 753 -1.94 2.45 10.32
C ASN A 753 -1.78 3.67 11.22
N ILE A 754 -2.55 3.68 12.31
CA ILE A 754 -2.46 4.65 13.40
C ILE A 754 -2.31 3.86 14.70
N PRO A 755 -1.30 4.17 15.54
CA PRO A 755 -1.10 3.50 16.82
C PRO A 755 -2.38 3.43 17.64
N GLN A 756 -2.73 2.24 18.14
CA GLN A 756 -3.98 2.02 18.87
C GLN A 756 -4.12 2.96 20.07
N LEU A 757 -3.01 3.23 20.77
CA LEU A 757 -2.95 4.16 21.90
C LEU A 757 -3.37 5.60 21.53
N HIS A 758 -3.17 6.02 20.28
CA HIS A 758 -3.51 7.37 19.82
C HIS A 758 -4.96 7.51 19.39
N ARG A 759 -5.64 6.42 19.04
CA ARG A 759 -6.98 6.45 18.43
C ARG A 759 -8.01 7.21 19.28
N PRO A 760 -8.16 6.99 20.61
CA PRO A 760 -9.17 7.69 21.39
C PRO A 760 -9.00 9.21 21.37
N ASN A 761 -7.78 9.69 21.62
CA ASN A 761 -7.47 11.12 21.63
C ASN A 761 -7.51 11.73 20.21
N LEU A 762 -7.20 10.94 19.18
CA LEU A 762 -7.33 11.36 17.78
C LEU A 762 -8.80 11.58 17.41
N ILE A 763 -9.69 10.65 17.78
CA ILE A 763 -11.14 10.78 17.52
C ILE A 763 -11.70 12.00 18.24
N GLN A 764 -11.26 12.25 19.48
CA GLN A 764 -11.62 13.46 20.20
C GLN A 764 -11.19 14.73 19.45
N LEU A 765 -9.94 14.78 18.95
CA LEU A 765 -9.43 15.92 18.18
C LEU A 765 -10.17 16.10 16.85
N VAL A 766 -10.52 15.00 16.17
CA VAL A 766 -11.35 15.02 14.95
C VAL A 766 -12.74 15.61 15.25
N ASN A 767 -13.40 15.16 16.33
CA ASN A 767 -14.70 15.68 16.73
C ASN A 767 -14.65 17.17 17.14
N GLN A 768 -13.56 17.61 17.75
CA GLN A 768 -13.35 19.03 18.08
C GLN A 768 -13.15 19.89 16.84
N THR A 769 -12.46 19.36 15.82
CA THR A 769 -12.13 20.10 14.59
C THR A 769 -13.31 20.12 13.60
N PHE A 770 -14.01 18.99 13.42
CA PHE A 770 -15.04 18.80 12.39
C PHE A 770 -16.47 18.67 12.95
N GLY A 771 -16.66 18.72 14.27
CA GLY A 771 -17.96 18.53 14.92
C GLY A 771 -18.36 17.06 15.07
N SER A 772 -19.56 16.79 15.60
CA SER A 772 -20.05 15.43 15.87
C SER A 772 -20.26 14.62 14.59
N PRO A 773 -19.80 13.34 14.52
CA PRO A 773 -19.97 12.46 13.36
C PRO A 773 -21.42 12.28 12.90
N SER A 774 -22.38 12.41 13.82
CA SER A 774 -23.81 12.33 13.53
C SER A 774 -24.33 13.44 12.62
N ASN A 775 -23.64 14.59 12.59
CA ASN A 775 -24.01 15.78 11.83
C ASN A 775 -23.14 16.00 10.58
N TRP A 776 -22.25 15.05 10.26
CA TRP A 776 -21.32 15.20 9.15
C TRP A 776 -22.00 15.18 7.79
N THR A 777 -21.44 15.95 6.87
CA THR A 777 -21.83 15.96 5.45
C THR A 777 -21.08 14.87 4.68
N ALA A 778 -21.49 14.63 3.42
CA ALA A 778 -20.77 13.73 2.52
C ALA A 778 -19.30 14.11 2.37
N GLU A 779 -19.01 15.41 2.20
CA GLU A 779 -17.66 15.95 2.05
C GLU A 779 -16.78 15.68 3.28
N THR A 780 -17.32 15.86 4.49
CA THR A 780 -16.58 15.57 5.73
C THR A 780 -16.26 14.09 5.85
N VAL A 781 -17.23 13.20 5.58
CA VAL A 781 -17.00 11.74 5.61
C VAL A 781 -15.98 11.33 4.55
N GLU A 782 -16.06 11.85 3.33
CA GLU A 782 -15.13 11.54 2.24
C GLU A 782 -13.70 12.02 2.55
N SER A 783 -13.55 13.13 3.28
CA SER A 783 -12.25 13.71 3.64
C SER A 783 -11.58 13.07 4.85
N VAL A 784 -12.30 12.89 5.97
CA VAL A 784 -11.72 12.42 7.26
C VAL A 784 -12.38 11.16 7.82
N GLY A 785 -13.33 10.56 7.08
CA GLY A 785 -14.01 9.32 7.45
C GLY A 785 -13.07 8.17 7.84
N PRO A 786 -11.95 7.90 7.13
CA PRO A 786 -11.01 6.85 7.52
C PRO A 786 -10.55 6.91 8.98
N LEU A 787 -10.43 8.11 9.57
CA LEU A 787 -10.03 8.26 10.97
C LEU A 787 -11.14 7.86 11.96
N ILE A 788 -12.40 8.19 11.66
CA ILE A 788 -13.54 7.81 12.50
C ILE A 788 -13.86 6.32 12.36
N LEU A 789 -13.60 5.74 11.19
CA LEU A 789 -13.78 4.31 10.93
C LEU A 789 -12.78 3.42 11.71
N LEU A 790 -11.84 4.01 12.45
CA LEU A 790 -10.95 3.30 13.39
C LEU A 790 -11.63 2.97 14.73
N ASP A 791 -12.83 3.50 14.99
CA ASP A 791 -13.61 3.30 16.22
C ASP A 791 -15.06 2.94 15.92
N ASP A 792 -15.52 1.86 16.57
CA ASP A 792 -16.82 1.27 16.29
C ASP A 792 -17.99 2.15 16.79
N ASN A 793 -17.79 2.90 17.88
CA ASN A 793 -18.83 3.78 18.42
C ASN A 793 -19.03 5.01 17.52
N ALA A 794 -17.93 5.64 17.11
CA ALA A 794 -17.95 6.78 16.21
C ALA A 794 -18.46 6.40 14.81
N THR A 795 -18.10 5.21 14.32
CA THR A 795 -18.65 4.63 13.07
C THR A 795 -20.15 4.43 13.15
N SER A 796 -20.63 3.87 14.27
CA SER A 796 -22.07 3.63 14.47
C SER A 796 -22.88 4.94 14.52
N ALA A 797 -22.27 6.02 15.03
CA ALA A 797 -22.88 7.34 15.16
C ALA A 797 -23.04 8.10 13.83
N LEU A 798 -22.43 7.65 12.73
CA LEU A 798 -22.58 8.28 11.41
C LEU A 798 -24.06 8.35 10.98
N PRO A 799 -24.50 9.34 10.19
CA PRO A 799 -25.91 9.47 9.82
C PRO A 799 -26.40 8.37 8.85
N ASN A 800 -27.67 7.96 9.01
CA ASN A 800 -28.36 7.07 8.06
C ASN A 800 -28.93 7.83 6.85
N ALA A 801 -28.11 8.66 6.22
CA ALA A 801 -28.51 9.48 5.07
C ALA A 801 -28.35 8.71 3.74
N PRO A 802 -29.14 9.01 2.69
CA PRO A 802 -29.03 8.31 1.40
C PRO A 802 -27.64 8.36 0.75
N TRP A 803 -26.92 9.48 0.90
CA TRP A 803 -25.57 9.66 0.35
C TRP A 803 -24.49 8.86 1.11
N MET A 804 -24.75 8.46 2.36
CA MET A 804 -23.77 7.79 3.22
C MET A 804 -23.28 6.48 2.60
N LYS A 805 -24.19 5.76 1.93
CA LYS A 805 -23.86 4.49 1.29
C LYS A 805 -22.76 4.66 0.24
N ASP A 806 -22.88 5.66 -0.62
CA ASP A 806 -21.87 5.90 -1.66
C ASP A 806 -20.52 6.29 -1.05
N SER A 807 -20.52 7.14 -0.01
CA SER A 807 -19.31 7.52 0.71
C SER A 807 -18.64 6.32 1.39
N LEU A 808 -19.40 5.43 2.04
CA LEU A 808 -18.83 4.22 2.66
C LEU A 808 -18.25 3.25 1.63
N VAL A 809 -18.93 3.03 0.49
CA VAL A 809 -18.39 2.18 -0.58
C VAL A 809 -17.10 2.77 -1.14
N PHE A 810 -17.08 4.09 -1.36
CA PHE A 810 -15.89 4.80 -1.80
C PHE A 810 -14.71 4.63 -0.82
N LEU A 811 -14.97 4.79 0.48
CA LEU A 811 -13.96 4.65 1.53
C LEU A 811 -13.51 3.20 1.76
N LYS A 812 -14.36 2.19 1.49
CA LYS A 812 -14.06 0.76 1.69
C LYS A 812 -12.71 0.36 1.09
N SER A 813 -12.38 0.90 -0.09
CA SER A 813 -11.12 0.64 -0.78
C SER A 813 -9.86 1.26 -0.14
N ARG A 814 -10.04 2.23 0.76
CA ARG A 814 -8.94 2.94 1.49
C ARG A 814 -8.67 2.35 2.86
N LEU A 815 -9.55 1.47 3.35
CA LEU A 815 -9.43 0.91 4.68
C LEU A 815 -8.54 -0.33 4.65
N PRO A 816 -7.51 -0.42 5.51
CA PRO A 816 -6.68 -1.61 5.61
C PRO A 816 -7.48 -2.81 6.14
N ASN A 817 -8.47 -2.55 7.01
CA ASN A 817 -9.35 -3.53 7.61
C ASN A 817 -10.76 -2.96 7.74
N ILE A 818 -11.77 -3.81 7.54
CA ILE A 818 -13.17 -3.43 7.64
C ILE A 818 -13.71 -3.89 9.01
N SER A 819 -14.09 -2.95 9.87
CA SER A 819 -14.65 -3.26 11.19
C SER A 819 -16.08 -3.80 11.10
N ASP A 820 -16.53 -4.48 12.14
CA ASP A 820 -17.91 -4.99 12.19
C ASP A 820 -18.93 -3.86 12.29
N ALA A 821 -18.59 -2.73 12.94
CA ALA A 821 -19.44 -1.54 12.93
C ALA A 821 -19.62 -0.97 11.51
N PHE A 822 -18.56 -0.94 10.70
CA PHE A 822 -18.67 -0.54 9.29
C PHE A 822 -19.62 -1.48 8.53
N LYS A 823 -19.42 -2.80 8.63
CA LYS A 823 -20.26 -3.78 7.92
C LYS A 823 -21.72 -3.64 8.34
N LYS A 824 -21.97 -3.51 9.64
CA LYS A 824 -23.31 -3.29 10.19
C LYS A 824 -23.94 -2.01 9.65
N LYS A 825 -23.20 -0.91 9.64
CA LYS A 825 -23.68 0.38 9.09
C LYS A 825 -24.04 0.27 7.61
N PHE A 826 -23.18 -0.37 6.83
CA PHE A 826 -23.42 -0.60 5.40
C PHE A 826 -24.65 -1.49 5.16
N PHE A 827 -24.81 -2.55 5.95
CA PHE A 827 -25.98 -3.42 5.92
C PHE A 827 -27.27 -2.66 6.27
N GLU A 828 -27.27 -1.85 7.32
CA GLU A 828 -28.42 -1.02 7.71
C GLU A 828 -28.82 -0.05 6.59
N LEU A 829 -27.86 0.65 5.98
CA LEU A 829 -28.11 1.57 4.87
C LEU A 829 -28.70 0.86 3.65
N THR A 830 -28.19 -0.33 3.33
CA THR A 830 -28.62 -1.14 2.19
C THR A 830 -30.03 -1.71 2.39
N THR A 831 -30.31 -2.27 3.57
CA THR A 831 -31.60 -2.89 3.87
C THR A 831 -32.70 -1.88 4.18
N THR A 832 -32.38 -0.72 4.75
CA THR A 832 -33.36 0.33 5.09
C THR A 832 -33.79 1.15 3.86
N ALA A 833 -32.89 1.42 2.92
CA ALA A 833 -33.20 2.18 1.70
C ALA A 833 -34.21 1.46 0.77
N ALA A 834 -34.28 0.13 0.83
CA ALA A 834 -35.25 -0.69 0.08
C ALA A 834 -36.69 -0.57 0.63
N SER A 835 -36.88 0.02 1.82
CA SER A 835 -38.20 0.36 2.36
C SER A 835 -38.62 1.75 1.84
N SER A 836 -39.45 1.78 0.80
CA SER A 836 -39.90 3.03 0.17
C SER A 836 -40.44 4.06 1.19
N SER A 837 -40.22 5.35 0.90
CA SER A 837 -40.73 6.47 1.71
C SER A 837 -42.26 6.44 1.90
N ALA A 838 -43.01 5.82 0.98
CA ALA A 838 -44.44 5.57 1.10
C ALA A 838 -44.79 4.51 2.17
N ARG A 839 -43.89 3.55 2.44
CA ARG A 839 -44.04 2.53 3.49
C ARG A 839 -43.73 3.06 4.88
N ARG A 840 -42.83 4.05 5.02
CA ARG A 840 -42.53 4.70 6.32
C ARG A 840 -43.77 5.28 7.01
N ARG A 841 -44.73 5.83 6.25
CA ARG A 841 -45.99 6.37 6.83
C ARG A 841 -47.00 5.29 7.25
N ARG A 842 -46.88 4.04 6.76
CA ARG A 842 -47.75 2.92 7.17
C ARG A 842 -47.09 1.96 8.17
N ALA A 843 -45.76 1.89 8.16
CA ALA A 843 -44.98 0.99 9.02
C ALA A 843 -44.81 1.51 10.46
N ALA A 844 -45.14 2.79 10.74
CA ALA A 844 -45.13 3.33 12.10
C ALA A 844 -46.10 2.61 13.07
N ASN A 845 -47.02 1.78 12.55
CA ASN A 845 -48.00 1.03 13.35
C ASN A 845 -47.84 -0.51 13.30
N SER A 846 -46.70 -1.05 12.84
CA SER A 846 -46.44 -2.50 12.92
C SER A 846 -45.03 -2.78 13.42
N ILE A 847 -44.95 -3.36 14.62
CA ILE A 847 -43.71 -3.73 15.31
C ILE A 847 -42.98 -4.92 14.61
N ASN A 848 -43.56 -5.54 13.57
CA ASN A 848 -42.99 -6.72 12.91
C ASN A 848 -43.11 -6.71 11.37
N SER A 849 -42.46 -5.77 10.68
CA SER A 849 -42.14 -5.94 9.26
C SER A 849 -40.64 -6.16 9.09
N ALA A 850 -40.17 -7.36 9.41
CA ALA A 850 -38.80 -7.78 9.16
C ALA A 850 -38.51 -7.64 7.65
N THR A 851 -37.44 -6.92 7.29
CA THR A 851 -36.97 -6.82 5.91
C THR A 851 -36.69 -8.22 5.37
N VAL A 852 -37.37 -8.60 4.30
CA VAL A 852 -37.23 -9.91 3.64
C VAL A 852 -36.04 -9.87 2.68
N PRO A 853 -35.13 -10.86 2.69
CA PRO A 853 -34.06 -10.96 1.71
C PRO A 853 -34.60 -11.04 0.28
N THR A 854 -34.04 -10.22 -0.62
CA THR A 854 -34.35 -10.24 -2.06
C THR A 854 -33.08 -10.56 -2.85
N VAL A 855 -33.23 -10.97 -4.11
CA VAL A 855 -32.09 -11.24 -4.99
C VAL A 855 -31.13 -10.04 -5.05
N ALA A 856 -31.66 -8.83 -5.25
CA ALA A 856 -30.86 -7.60 -5.31
C ALA A 856 -30.12 -7.32 -4.00
N LEU A 857 -30.76 -7.49 -2.84
CA LEU A 857 -30.12 -7.26 -1.55
C LEU A 857 -29.01 -8.28 -1.26
N ILE A 858 -29.26 -9.56 -1.54
CA ILE A 858 -28.27 -10.63 -1.30
C ILE A 858 -27.06 -10.42 -2.20
N GLU A 859 -27.27 -10.12 -3.47
CA GLU A 859 -26.18 -9.86 -4.41
C GLU A 859 -25.38 -8.61 -4.07
N GLU A 860 -26.04 -7.54 -3.60
CA GLU A 860 -25.38 -6.30 -3.21
C GLU A 860 -24.53 -6.46 -1.95
N LEU A 861 -25.04 -7.19 -0.95
CA LEU A 861 -24.32 -7.41 0.31
C LEU A 861 -23.11 -8.31 0.13
N GLY A 862 -23.15 -9.28 -0.80
CA GLY A 862 -22.04 -10.21 -1.05
C GLY A 862 -21.57 -10.91 0.25
N PRO A 863 -20.33 -10.69 0.72
CA PRO A 863 -19.85 -11.26 1.98
C PRO A 863 -20.61 -10.76 3.23
N ASP A 864 -21.23 -9.57 3.16
CA ASP A 864 -21.94 -8.96 4.29
C ASP A 864 -23.31 -9.60 4.57
N ASN A 865 -23.72 -10.61 3.79
CA ASN A 865 -24.90 -11.44 4.08
C ASN A 865 -24.80 -12.19 5.42
N VAL A 866 -23.61 -12.29 6.01
CA VAL A 866 -23.40 -12.78 7.38
C VAL A 866 -24.17 -11.96 8.43
N LEU A 867 -24.61 -10.74 8.11
CA LEU A 867 -25.34 -9.87 9.04
C LEU A 867 -26.85 -10.13 9.07
N TRP A 868 -27.40 -10.92 8.15
CA TRP A 868 -28.80 -11.33 8.22
C TRP A 868 -29.03 -12.21 9.45
N THR A 869 -30.08 -11.93 10.23
CA THR A 869 -30.46 -12.89 11.30
C THR A 869 -30.92 -14.22 10.70
N SER A 870 -30.77 -15.31 11.45
CA SER A 870 -31.30 -16.63 11.05
C SER A 870 -32.79 -16.58 10.75
N THR A 871 -33.56 -15.81 11.54
CA THR A 871 -34.99 -15.57 11.31
C THR A 871 -35.27 -14.87 9.99
N GLN A 872 -34.48 -13.86 9.61
CA GLN A 872 -34.65 -13.18 8.32
C GLN A 872 -34.29 -14.10 7.16
N LEU A 873 -33.22 -14.89 7.28
CA LEU A 873 -32.87 -15.88 6.26
C LEU A 873 -33.97 -16.95 6.08
N ASP A 874 -34.68 -17.33 7.15
CA ASP A 874 -35.74 -18.35 7.04
C ASP A 874 -36.97 -17.84 6.28
N THR A 875 -37.23 -16.52 6.32
CA THR A 875 -38.30 -15.89 5.53
C THR A 875 -38.05 -15.89 4.02
N MET A 876 -36.83 -16.17 3.58
CA MET A 876 -36.48 -16.23 2.16
C MET A 876 -37.20 -17.39 1.47
N SER A 877 -37.80 -17.10 0.31
CA SER A 877 -38.45 -18.13 -0.51
C SER A 877 -37.44 -19.04 -1.22
N ASN A 878 -37.88 -20.25 -1.58
CA ASN A 878 -37.04 -21.23 -2.28
C ASN A 878 -36.54 -20.72 -3.64
N SER A 879 -37.33 -19.92 -4.36
CA SER A 879 -36.94 -19.33 -5.64
C SER A 879 -35.86 -18.27 -5.49
N ILE A 880 -35.94 -17.43 -4.45
CA ILE A 880 -34.88 -16.45 -4.13
C ILE A 880 -33.60 -17.19 -3.73
N PHE A 881 -33.71 -18.17 -2.83
CA PHE A 881 -32.55 -18.97 -2.41
C PHE A 881 -31.85 -19.62 -3.60
N LEU A 882 -32.60 -20.30 -4.48
CA LEU A 882 -32.04 -20.93 -5.69
C LEU A 882 -31.36 -19.92 -6.62
N ALA A 883 -31.90 -18.70 -6.75
CA ALA A 883 -31.32 -17.65 -7.57
C ALA A 883 -30.02 -17.07 -6.98
N THR A 884 -29.84 -17.12 -5.65
CA THR A 884 -28.71 -16.48 -4.95
C THR A 884 -27.76 -17.44 -4.25
N VAL A 885 -27.95 -18.75 -4.39
CA VAL A 885 -27.23 -19.78 -3.64
C VAL A 885 -25.72 -19.68 -3.81
N GLU A 886 -25.22 -19.32 -4.99
CA GLU A 886 -23.78 -19.16 -5.25
C GLU A 886 -23.18 -17.98 -4.47
N THR A 887 -23.93 -16.88 -4.35
CA THR A 887 -23.51 -15.73 -3.52
C THR A 887 -23.54 -16.10 -2.04
N LEU A 888 -24.63 -16.70 -1.58
CA LEU A 888 -24.77 -17.12 -0.18
C LEU A 888 -23.72 -18.17 0.19
N GLY A 889 -23.45 -19.13 -0.69
CA GLY A 889 -22.46 -20.19 -0.51
C GLY A 889 -21.03 -19.68 -0.40
N SER A 890 -20.72 -18.53 -1.01
CA SER A 890 -19.39 -17.93 -0.97
C SER A 890 -19.08 -17.18 0.33
N VAL A 891 -20.03 -17.11 1.28
CA VAL A 891 -19.86 -16.41 2.57
C VAL A 891 -19.29 -17.39 3.62
N PRO A 892 -18.06 -17.18 4.11
CA PRO A 892 -17.41 -18.15 5.02
C PRO A 892 -17.86 -18.04 6.47
N GLY A 893 -18.39 -16.88 6.88
CA GLY A 893 -18.52 -16.47 8.29
C GLY A 893 -19.87 -16.72 8.96
N TYR A 894 -20.78 -17.50 8.38
CA TYR A 894 -22.08 -17.74 9.00
C TYR A 894 -21.98 -18.38 10.39
N SER A 895 -22.83 -17.91 11.30
CA SER A 895 -23.07 -18.52 12.60
C SER A 895 -23.75 -19.90 12.46
N PRO A 896 -23.69 -20.75 13.51
CA PRO A 896 -24.37 -22.04 13.52
C PRO A 896 -25.88 -21.95 13.23
N ASP A 897 -26.57 -20.94 13.76
CA ASP A 897 -28.03 -20.78 13.56
C ASP A 897 -28.37 -20.39 12.13
N GLN A 898 -27.55 -19.54 11.50
CA GLN A 898 -27.71 -19.20 10.09
C GLN A 898 -27.45 -20.42 9.20
N LEU A 899 -26.39 -21.17 9.49
CA LEU A 899 -26.07 -22.40 8.75
C LEU A 899 -27.18 -23.44 8.86
N ALA A 900 -27.83 -23.58 10.02
CA ALA A 900 -28.96 -24.49 10.21
C ALA A 900 -30.18 -24.10 9.34
N VAL A 901 -30.47 -22.80 9.25
CA VAL A 901 -31.54 -22.29 8.36
C VAL A 901 -31.17 -22.50 6.88
N LEU A 902 -29.94 -22.15 6.50
CA LEU A 902 -29.48 -22.29 5.12
C LEU A 902 -29.42 -23.76 4.69
N SER A 903 -28.89 -24.68 5.50
CA SER A 903 -28.85 -26.10 5.18
C SER A 903 -30.26 -26.71 5.08
N LYS A 904 -31.21 -26.27 5.91
CA LYS A 904 -32.63 -26.62 5.76
C LYS A 904 -33.20 -26.16 4.40
N LYS A 905 -32.89 -24.94 3.96
CA LYS A 905 -33.29 -24.44 2.63
C LYS A 905 -32.64 -25.25 1.50
N VAL A 906 -31.38 -25.66 1.67
CA VAL A 906 -30.71 -26.56 0.72
C VAL A 906 -31.50 -27.85 0.54
N VAL A 907 -31.87 -28.52 1.64
CA VAL A 907 -32.63 -29.78 1.57
C VAL A 907 -34.00 -29.59 0.91
N GLN A 908 -34.65 -28.45 1.14
CA GLN A 908 -35.94 -28.11 0.51
C GLN A 908 -35.84 -27.89 -1.01
N VAL A 909 -34.70 -27.41 -1.51
CA VAL A 909 -34.52 -27.02 -2.92
C VAL A 909 -33.80 -28.09 -3.75
N PHE A 910 -32.78 -28.73 -3.18
CA PHE A 910 -31.90 -29.69 -3.85
C PHE A 910 -32.20 -31.15 -3.46
N GLY A 911 -33.09 -31.38 -2.50
CA GLY A 911 -33.37 -32.71 -1.96
C GLY A 911 -32.40 -33.14 -0.86
N SER A 912 -32.47 -34.41 -0.46
CA SER A 912 -31.55 -34.95 0.55
C SER A 912 -30.11 -34.98 0.04
N VAL A 913 -29.15 -35.05 0.96
CA VAL A 913 -27.71 -35.12 0.67
C VAL A 913 -27.36 -36.17 -0.38
N SER A 914 -28.01 -37.33 -0.34
CA SER A 914 -27.85 -38.43 -1.31
C SER A 914 -28.32 -38.12 -2.73
N GLN A 915 -29.13 -37.09 -2.92
CA GLN A 915 -29.68 -36.68 -4.22
C GLN A 915 -28.84 -35.56 -4.86
N MET A 916 -27.94 -34.92 -4.11
CA MET A 916 -27.11 -33.82 -4.60
C MET A 916 -26.00 -34.34 -5.53
N ASN A 917 -25.66 -33.55 -6.54
CA ASN A 917 -24.58 -33.82 -7.48
C ASN A 917 -23.40 -32.83 -7.31
N GLU A 918 -22.29 -33.06 -8.03
CA GLU A 918 -21.10 -32.19 -7.96
C GLU A 918 -21.39 -30.71 -8.21
N SER A 919 -22.28 -30.39 -9.14
CA SER A 919 -22.65 -29.00 -9.46
C SER A 919 -23.37 -28.33 -8.30
N ASP A 920 -24.17 -29.08 -7.54
CA ASP A 920 -24.85 -28.55 -6.36
C ASP A 920 -23.81 -28.23 -5.28
N ILE A 921 -22.90 -29.16 -5.01
CA ILE A 921 -21.83 -28.99 -4.00
C ILE A 921 -20.96 -27.76 -4.29
N VAL A 922 -20.56 -27.58 -5.56
CA VAL A 922 -19.75 -26.43 -5.99
C VAL A 922 -20.50 -25.10 -5.82
N GLN A 923 -21.83 -25.08 -5.94
CA GLN A 923 -22.64 -23.87 -5.69
C GLN A 923 -22.83 -23.62 -4.18
N LEU A 924 -23.03 -24.68 -3.39
CA LEU A 924 -23.33 -24.59 -1.96
C LEU A 924 -22.14 -24.11 -1.12
N ARG A 925 -20.92 -24.53 -1.48
CA ARG A 925 -19.66 -24.11 -0.84
C ARG A 925 -19.73 -24.07 0.70
N CYS A 926 -19.65 -22.89 1.31
CA CYS A 926 -19.60 -22.71 2.76
C CYS A 926 -20.92 -23.05 3.48
N ILE A 927 -22.05 -23.15 2.77
CA ILE A 927 -23.31 -23.63 3.37
C ILE A 927 -23.19 -25.10 3.79
N LEU A 928 -22.31 -25.88 3.16
CA LEU A 928 -22.10 -27.29 3.50
C LEU A 928 -21.72 -27.50 4.98
N GLN A 929 -21.12 -26.49 5.63
CA GLN A 929 -20.80 -26.50 7.06
C GLN A 929 -22.03 -26.68 7.97
N GLY A 930 -23.23 -26.40 7.46
CA GLY A 930 -24.48 -26.58 8.20
C GLY A 930 -25.00 -28.02 8.24
N PHE A 931 -24.36 -28.96 7.54
CA PHE A 931 -24.71 -30.38 7.58
C PHE A 931 -24.08 -31.11 8.77
N SER A 932 -24.73 -32.18 9.21
CA SER A 932 -24.20 -33.06 10.25
C SER A 932 -22.95 -33.80 9.76
N ASN A 933 -22.12 -34.29 10.68
CA ASN A 933 -20.95 -35.11 10.31
C ASN A 933 -21.35 -36.34 9.48
N ALA A 934 -22.49 -36.98 9.78
CA ALA A 934 -22.98 -38.11 9.02
C ALA A 934 -23.36 -37.71 7.58
N ASP A 935 -24.11 -36.61 7.44
CA ASP A 935 -24.47 -36.05 6.13
C ASP A 935 -23.25 -35.65 5.30
N LEU A 936 -22.26 -35.01 5.94
CA LEU A 936 -21.02 -34.61 5.26
C LEU A 936 -20.31 -35.80 4.61
N THR A 937 -20.28 -36.97 5.26
CA THR A 937 -19.66 -38.19 4.67
C THR A 937 -20.39 -38.74 3.45
N GLY A 938 -21.63 -38.32 3.22
CA GLY A 938 -22.46 -38.73 2.08
C GLY A 938 -22.33 -37.85 0.84
N LEU A 939 -21.67 -36.69 0.93
CA LEU A 939 -21.58 -35.73 -0.18
C LEU A 939 -20.63 -36.22 -1.30
N PRO A 940 -20.93 -35.92 -2.58
CA PRO A 940 -20.02 -36.16 -3.70
C PRO A 940 -18.99 -35.02 -3.82
N LEU A 941 -17.90 -35.06 -3.04
CA LEU A 941 -16.87 -34.03 -3.02
C LEU A 941 -15.72 -34.34 -3.99
N PRO A 942 -15.63 -33.69 -5.17
CA PRO A 942 -14.51 -33.87 -6.09
C PRO A 942 -13.25 -33.17 -5.57
N MET A 943 -12.08 -33.78 -5.80
CA MET A 943 -10.79 -33.24 -5.36
C MET A 943 -10.54 -31.78 -5.82
N ASP A 944 -10.95 -31.44 -7.03
CA ASP A 944 -10.70 -30.11 -7.59
C ASP A 944 -11.52 -28.99 -6.91
N SER A 945 -12.53 -29.32 -6.09
CA SER A 945 -13.36 -28.34 -5.37
C SER A 945 -12.81 -27.91 -4.01
N LEU A 946 -11.76 -28.58 -3.52
CA LEU A 946 -11.35 -28.48 -2.12
C LEU A 946 -10.71 -27.14 -1.75
N ASP A 947 -9.98 -26.50 -2.66
CA ASP A 947 -9.40 -25.18 -2.40
C ASP A 947 -10.48 -24.13 -2.12
N ASP A 948 -11.58 -24.15 -2.89
CA ASP A 948 -12.71 -23.25 -2.70
C ASP A 948 -13.42 -23.48 -1.36
N LEU A 949 -13.47 -24.74 -0.90
CA LEU A 949 -14.06 -25.12 0.38
C LEU A 949 -13.13 -24.84 1.56
N ALA A 950 -11.81 -24.87 1.34
CA ALA A 950 -10.83 -24.63 2.40
C ALA A 950 -10.95 -23.21 2.99
N LEU A 951 -11.46 -22.24 2.21
CA LEU A 951 -11.73 -20.86 2.60
C LEU A 951 -12.86 -20.70 3.63
N CYS A 952 -13.69 -21.72 3.84
CA CYS A 952 -14.83 -21.69 4.76
C CYS A 952 -14.41 -21.94 6.21
N GLY A 953 -15.22 -21.52 7.19
CA GLY A 953 -14.95 -21.63 8.64
C GLY A 953 -15.13 -23.02 9.27
N TRP A 954 -14.69 -24.10 8.61
CA TRP A 954 -14.96 -25.48 9.06
C TRP A 954 -14.48 -25.72 10.51
N LYS A 955 -15.29 -26.47 11.27
CA LYS A 955 -14.93 -26.94 12.62
C LYS A 955 -13.97 -28.12 12.53
N ASP A 956 -13.05 -28.24 13.48
CA ASP A 956 -12.11 -29.38 13.55
C ASP A 956 -12.83 -30.73 13.57
N SER A 957 -13.98 -30.81 14.23
CA SER A 957 -14.83 -32.01 14.27
C SER A 957 -15.44 -32.41 12.92
N GLN A 958 -15.50 -31.49 11.95
CA GLN A 958 -16.05 -31.73 10.61
C GLN A 958 -14.95 -32.17 9.61
N ILE A 959 -13.70 -31.75 9.83
CA ILE A 959 -12.60 -32.00 8.90
C ILE A 959 -12.42 -33.50 8.57
N PRO A 960 -12.43 -34.44 9.54
CA PRO A 960 -12.38 -35.87 9.23
C PRO A 960 -13.57 -36.38 8.40
N SER A 961 -14.76 -35.79 8.58
CA SER A 961 -15.96 -36.17 7.82
C SER A 961 -15.85 -35.74 6.36
N VAL A 962 -15.31 -34.54 6.13
CA VAL A 962 -15.02 -34.04 4.77
C VAL A 962 -13.96 -34.91 4.09
N TRP A 963 -12.87 -35.25 4.80
CA TRP A 963 -11.86 -36.19 4.28
C TRP A 963 -12.49 -37.53 3.88
N ARG A 964 -13.33 -38.14 4.72
CA ARG A 964 -14.01 -39.40 4.39
C ARG A 964 -14.90 -39.30 3.15
N SER A 965 -15.62 -38.19 2.97
CA SER A 965 -16.42 -37.94 1.77
C SER A 965 -15.55 -37.86 0.52
N VAL A 966 -14.45 -37.09 0.57
CA VAL A 966 -13.48 -36.99 -0.53
C VAL A 966 -12.89 -38.36 -0.86
N ALA A 967 -12.42 -39.08 0.15
CA ALA A 967 -11.82 -40.40 -0.01
C ALA A 967 -12.80 -41.39 -0.68
N LYS A 968 -14.04 -41.43 -0.17
CA LYS A 968 -15.10 -42.30 -0.71
C LYS A 968 -15.46 -41.94 -2.16
N TYR A 969 -15.68 -40.66 -2.45
CA TYR A 969 -16.14 -40.22 -3.77
C TYR A 969 -15.07 -40.42 -4.86
N ASN A 970 -13.80 -40.17 -4.52
CA ASN A 970 -12.69 -40.25 -5.46
C ASN A 970 -11.98 -41.62 -5.44
N ASN A 971 -12.52 -42.62 -4.72
CA ASN A 971 -11.93 -43.94 -4.52
C ASN A 971 -10.46 -43.89 -4.03
N LEU A 972 -10.18 -43.02 -3.06
CA LEU A 972 -8.85 -42.85 -2.48
C LEU A 972 -8.74 -43.54 -1.12
N THR A 973 -7.54 -44.01 -0.82
CA THR A 973 -7.08 -44.39 0.52
C THR A 973 -5.82 -43.59 0.85
N ALA A 974 -5.42 -43.54 2.12
CA ALA A 974 -4.21 -42.82 2.52
C ALA A 974 -2.95 -43.29 1.76
N SER A 975 -2.80 -44.61 1.56
CA SER A 975 -1.71 -45.18 0.78
C SER A 975 -1.68 -44.79 -0.70
N LEU A 976 -2.82 -44.35 -1.26
CA LEU A 976 -2.96 -43.92 -2.65
C LEU A 976 -2.77 -42.40 -2.83
N LEU A 977 -2.55 -41.65 -1.75
CA LEU A 977 -2.29 -40.22 -1.83
C LEU A 977 -0.90 -39.96 -2.41
N ASP A 978 -0.86 -39.52 -3.67
CA ASP A 978 0.34 -38.98 -4.29
C ASP A 978 0.57 -37.50 -3.93
N ALA A 979 1.67 -36.91 -4.38
CA ALA A 979 2.07 -35.59 -3.94
C ALA A 979 1.07 -34.50 -4.38
N THR A 980 0.52 -34.60 -5.59
CA THR A 980 -0.59 -33.73 -6.03
C THR A 980 -1.82 -33.87 -5.14
N ALA A 981 -2.24 -35.11 -4.82
CA ALA A 981 -3.42 -35.33 -3.97
C ALA A 981 -3.22 -34.74 -2.56
N MET A 982 -2.03 -34.89 -1.98
CA MET A 982 -1.69 -34.27 -0.69
C MET A 982 -1.79 -32.74 -0.73
N VAL A 983 -1.33 -32.10 -1.81
CA VAL A 983 -1.42 -30.63 -1.97
C VAL A 983 -2.88 -30.18 -2.16
N ASN A 984 -3.65 -30.88 -3.00
CA ASN A 984 -5.06 -30.56 -3.27
C ASN A 984 -5.97 -30.70 -2.05
N LEU A 985 -5.66 -31.61 -1.11
CA LEU A 985 -6.46 -31.79 0.11
C LEU A 985 -6.46 -30.54 0.99
N ASN A 986 -5.46 -29.65 0.84
CA ASN A 986 -5.34 -28.41 1.59
C ASN A 986 -5.55 -28.66 3.10
N ARG A 987 -6.35 -27.85 3.81
CA ARG A 987 -6.68 -28.05 5.23
C ARG A 987 -7.35 -29.40 5.54
N PHE A 988 -8.01 -30.05 4.59
CA PHE A 988 -8.68 -31.34 4.82
C PHE A 988 -7.70 -32.50 4.97
N PHE A 989 -6.42 -32.29 4.64
CA PHE A 989 -5.34 -33.20 4.98
C PHE A 989 -5.22 -33.41 6.51
N CYS A 990 -5.65 -32.43 7.32
CA CYS A 990 -5.71 -32.57 8.79
C CYS A 990 -6.79 -33.56 9.26
N GLY A 991 -7.64 -34.08 8.36
CA GLY A 991 -8.69 -35.04 8.70
C GLY A 991 -8.20 -36.49 8.75
N LEU A 992 -6.97 -36.76 8.32
CA LEU A 992 -6.35 -38.08 8.39
C LEU A 992 -6.06 -38.45 9.85
N ASN A 993 -6.36 -39.69 10.21
CA ASN A 993 -6.02 -40.24 11.53
C ASN A 993 -4.59 -40.82 11.55
N SER A 994 -4.08 -41.17 12.74
CA SER A 994 -2.72 -41.70 12.91
C SER A 994 -2.42 -42.95 12.04
N SER A 995 -3.38 -43.88 11.90
CA SER A 995 -3.19 -45.06 11.05
C SER A 995 -3.11 -44.68 9.57
N GLU A 996 -3.95 -43.75 9.10
CA GLU A 996 -3.89 -43.23 7.74
C GLU A 996 -2.56 -42.50 7.46
N ILE A 997 -2.10 -41.65 8.40
CA ILE A 997 -0.83 -40.92 8.27
C ILE A 997 0.36 -41.89 8.17
N SER A 998 0.36 -42.98 8.94
CA SER A 998 1.41 -44.00 8.89
C SER A 998 1.49 -44.76 7.55
N GLN A 999 0.42 -44.74 6.76
CA GLN A 999 0.37 -45.40 5.44
C GLN A 999 0.83 -44.49 4.30
N LEU A 1000 1.09 -43.21 4.56
CA LEU A 1000 1.49 -42.25 3.53
C LEU A 1000 2.88 -42.59 2.96
N SER A 1001 3.01 -42.42 1.65
CA SER A 1001 4.31 -42.56 0.98
C SER A 1001 5.24 -41.44 1.41
N VAL A 1002 6.36 -41.81 2.04
CA VAL A 1002 7.44 -40.88 2.42
C VAL A 1002 7.94 -40.08 1.21
N ASN A 1003 8.04 -40.71 0.03
CA ASN A 1003 8.47 -40.01 -1.19
C ASN A 1003 7.42 -39.03 -1.70
N ALA A 1004 6.13 -39.38 -1.67
CA ALA A 1004 5.07 -38.45 -2.02
C ALA A 1004 5.05 -37.23 -1.08
N PHE A 1005 5.23 -37.48 0.23
CA PHE A 1005 5.34 -36.42 1.22
C PHE A 1005 6.52 -35.47 0.95
N LYS A 1006 7.72 -36.01 0.65
CA LYS A 1006 8.90 -35.21 0.25
C LYS A 1006 8.64 -34.30 -0.94
N GLU A 1007 7.81 -34.77 -1.86
CA GLU A 1007 7.46 -34.03 -3.07
C GLU A 1007 6.36 -32.99 -2.82
N ALA A 1008 5.46 -33.22 -1.87
CA ALA A 1008 4.30 -32.38 -1.60
C ALA A 1008 4.57 -31.23 -0.62
N VAL A 1009 5.31 -31.49 0.46
CA VAL A 1009 5.26 -30.68 1.69
C VAL A 1009 5.52 -29.17 1.47
N GLY A 1010 6.52 -28.80 0.67
CA GLY A 1010 6.80 -27.40 0.36
C GLY A 1010 5.67 -26.67 -0.40
N SER A 1011 4.85 -27.41 -1.13
CA SER A 1011 3.70 -26.91 -1.90
C SER A 1011 2.39 -26.92 -1.12
N MET A 1012 2.30 -27.68 -0.02
CA MET A 1012 1.11 -27.69 0.84
C MET A 1012 0.93 -26.32 1.50
N ASP A 1013 -0.30 -25.90 1.75
CA ASP A 1013 -0.56 -24.66 2.48
C ASP A 1013 -0.21 -24.79 3.97
N ASN A 1014 -0.32 -23.68 4.71
CA ASN A 1014 -0.23 -23.74 6.16
C ASN A 1014 -1.39 -24.60 6.68
N LEU A 1015 -1.07 -25.71 7.34
CA LEU A 1015 -2.05 -26.66 7.83
C LEU A 1015 -2.31 -26.38 9.32
N PRO A 1016 -3.46 -25.80 9.70
CA PRO A 1016 -3.82 -25.58 11.10
C PRO A 1016 -4.36 -26.89 11.70
N CYS A 1017 -3.59 -27.97 11.64
CA CYS A 1017 -4.03 -29.25 12.16
C CYS A 1017 -4.04 -29.24 13.69
N PRO A 1018 -4.90 -30.06 14.33
CA PRO A 1018 -4.79 -30.38 15.74
C PRO A 1018 -3.38 -30.88 16.10
N LEU A 1019 -2.95 -30.63 17.34
CA LEU A 1019 -1.58 -30.91 17.79
C LEU A 1019 -1.21 -32.40 17.65
N ASP A 1020 -2.14 -33.31 17.95
CA ASP A 1020 -1.92 -34.76 17.80
C ASP A 1020 -1.64 -35.13 16.34
N VAL A 1021 -2.36 -34.53 15.39
CA VAL A 1021 -2.14 -34.71 13.95
C VAL A 1021 -0.77 -34.13 13.55
N LEU A 1022 -0.42 -32.93 14.02
CA LEU A 1022 0.90 -32.33 13.76
C LEU A 1022 2.05 -33.21 14.27
N GLN A 1023 1.89 -33.83 15.43
CA GLN A 1023 2.89 -34.78 15.97
C GLN A 1023 3.06 -36.01 15.06
N GLN A 1024 1.97 -36.54 14.49
CA GLN A 1024 2.04 -37.65 13.52
C GLN A 1024 2.73 -37.21 12.22
N LEU A 1025 2.38 -36.02 11.69
CA LEU A 1025 3.02 -35.46 10.50
C LEU A 1025 4.50 -35.17 10.73
N LYS A 1026 4.87 -34.76 11.94
CA LYS A 1026 6.27 -34.61 12.36
C LYS A 1026 7.00 -35.95 12.29
N GLN A 1027 6.41 -37.06 12.73
CA GLN A 1027 7.04 -38.39 12.61
C GLN A 1027 7.27 -38.78 11.14
N LEU A 1028 6.32 -38.45 10.25
CA LEU A 1028 6.50 -38.62 8.81
C LEU A 1028 7.63 -37.74 8.27
N ALA A 1029 7.74 -36.49 8.75
CA ALA A 1029 8.83 -35.58 8.39
C ALA A 1029 10.19 -36.08 8.85
N VAL A 1030 10.30 -36.64 10.07
CA VAL A 1030 11.52 -37.27 10.57
C VAL A 1030 11.90 -38.48 9.70
N SER A 1031 10.91 -39.32 9.33
CA SER A 1031 11.12 -40.46 8.43
C SER A 1031 11.59 -40.01 7.03
N ALA A 1032 11.11 -38.85 6.57
CA ALA A 1032 11.49 -38.28 5.28
C ALA A 1032 12.88 -37.64 5.29
N PHE A 1033 13.15 -36.78 6.26
CA PHE A 1033 14.26 -35.83 6.21
C PHE A 1033 15.34 -36.08 7.27
N GLY A 1034 15.17 -37.07 8.14
CA GLY A 1034 16.05 -37.34 9.27
C GLY A 1034 15.69 -36.52 10.51
N SER A 1035 16.53 -36.62 11.53
CA SER A 1035 16.31 -36.03 12.85
C SER A 1035 16.24 -34.49 12.81
N PRO A 1036 15.41 -33.85 13.67
CA PRO A 1036 15.22 -32.39 13.66
C PRO A 1036 16.51 -31.56 13.79
N ASN A 1037 17.49 -32.03 14.57
CA ASN A 1037 18.80 -31.38 14.72
C ASN A 1037 19.62 -31.25 13.41
N THR A 1038 19.22 -31.92 12.33
CA THR A 1038 19.84 -31.81 11.00
C THR A 1038 19.06 -30.93 10.03
N TRP A 1039 17.90 -30.42 10.43
CA TRP A 1039 17.04 -29.63 9.56
C TRP A 1039 17.64 -28.24 9.31
N THR A 1040 17.64 -27.83 8.04
CA THR A 1040 18.18 -26.53 7.61
C THR A 1040 17.09 -25.46 7.58
N GLU A 1041 17.50 -24.21 7.42
CA GLU A 1041 16.62 -23.05 7.24
C GLU A 1041 15.61 -23.27 6.11
N ALA A 1042 16.08 -23.86 4.99
CA ALA A 1042 15.25 -24.22 3.86
C ALA A 1042 14.17 -25.25 4.23
N LEU A 1043 14.56 -26.33 4.92
CA LEU A 1043 13.65 -27.42 5.27
C LEU A 1043 12.63 -26.98 6.34
N VAL A 1044 13.08 -26.25 7.36
CA VAL A 1044 12.20 -25.70 8.39
C VAL A 1044 11.15 -24.77 7.78
N SER A 1045 11.57 -23.92 6.83
CA SER A 1045 10.65 -23.06 6.07
C SER A 1045 9.67 -23.88 5.21
N ASP A 1046 10.12 -25.01 4.65
CA ASP A 1046 9.30 -25.91 3.82
C ASP A 1046 8.25 -26.68 4.64
N LEU A 1047 8.59 -27.06 5.88
CA LEU A 1047 7.73 -27.83 6.81
C LEU A 1047 6.63 -26.98 7.46
N LYS A 1048 6.76 -25.65 7.48
CA LYS A 1048 5.72 -24.69 7.92
C LYS A 1048 5.15 -25.05 9.30
N THR A 1049 3.84 -25.30 9.40
CA THR A 1049 3.14 -25.57 10.66
C THR A 1049 3.46 -26.94 11.27
N ILE A 1050 4.02 -27.88 10.50
CA ILE A 1050 4.42 -29.22 11.01
C ILE A 1050 5.47 -29.10 12.12
N ILE A 1051 6.28 -28.04 12.10
CA ILE A 1051 7.27 -27.73 13.13
C ILE A 1051 6.65 -27.60 14.53
N ALA A 1052 5.39 -27.17 14.65
CA ALA A 1052 4.70 -27.09 15.94
C ALA A 1052 4.41 -28.47 16.56
N GLY A 1053 4.54 -29.56 15.81
CA GLY A 1053 4.42 -30.93 16.30
C GLY A 1053 5.69 -31.48 16.97
N LEU A 1054 6.79 -30.71 17.02
CA LEU A 1054 8.01 -31.09 17.74
C LEU A 1054 7.76 -31.06 19.25
N ASP A 1055 8.39 -32.00 19.97
CA ASP A 1055 8.47 -31.91 21.43
C ASP A 1055 9.56 -30.92 21.89
N ALA A 1056 9.65 -30.68 23.21
CA ALA A 1056 10.62 -29.75 23.78
C ALA A 1056 12.09 -30.13 23.49
N THR A 1057 12.42 -31.42 23.48
CA THR A 1057 13.79 -31.88 23.22
C THR A 1057 14.15 -31.66 21.76
N GLU A 1058 13.24 -32.02 20.86
CA GLU A 1058 13.40 -31.85 19.42
C GLU A 1058 13.47 -30.37 19.02
N MET A 1059 12.57 -29.53 19.57
CA MET A 1059 12.55 -28.09 19.34
C MET A 1059 13.86 -27.43 19.80
N ASN A 1060 14.35 -27.81 21.00
CA ASN A 1060 15.62 -27.32 21.53
C ASN A 1060 16.84 -27.78 20.72
N SER A 1061 16.72 -28.89 19.99
CA SER A 1061 17.81 -29.45 19.19
C SER A 1061 18.01 -28.77 17.83
N LEU A 1062 17.05 -27.94 17.40
CA LEU A 1062 17.16 -27.18 16.14
C LEU A 1062 18.30 -26.17 16.21
N ASP A 1063 19.00 -25.99 15.08
CA ASP A 1063 19.99 -24.92 14.97
C ASP A 1063 19.29 -23.55 15.06
N SER A 1064 19.81 -22.69 15.94
CA SER A 1064 19.32 -21.34 16.18
C SER A 1064 19.06 -20.51 14.91
N SER A 1065 19.87 -20.66 13.86
CA SER A 1065 19.72 -19.93 12.60
C SER A 1065 18.42 -20.24 11.85
N THR A 1066 17.77 -21.36 12.16
CA THR A 1066 16.51 -21.78 11.53
C THR A 1066 15.27 -21.06 12.07
N PHE A 1067 15.34 -20.46 13.26
CA PHE A 1067 14.17 -19.92 13.97
C PHE A 1067 13.55 -18.73 13.23
N SER A 1068 14.38 -17.89 12.59
CA SER A 1068 13.90 -16.78 11.75
C SER A 1068 13.18 -17.23 10.47
N PHE A 1069 13.32 -18.51 10.09
CA PHE A 1069 12.67 -19.11 8.92
C PHE A 1069 11.39 -19.88 9.28
N PHE A 1070 10.99 -19.89 10.55
CA PHE A 1070 9.68 -20.40 10.94
C PHE A 1070 8.60 -19.60 10.24
N ASN A 1071 7.58 -20.29 9.75
CA ASN A 1071 6.40 -19.61 9.25
C ASN A 1071 5.69 -18.93 10.43
N SER A 1072 5.30 -17.66 10.28
CA SER A 1072 4.68 -16.89 11.35
C SER A 1072 3.38 -17.51 11.88
N THR A 1073 2.64 -18.25 11.04
CA THR A 1073 1.43 -18.99 11.48
C THR A 1073 1.74 -20.25 12.28
N CYS A 1074 2.99 -20.73 12.29
CA CYS A 1074 3.42 -21.85 13.12
C CYS A 1074 3.53 -21.45 14.58
N ILE A 1075 3.95 -20.22 14.87
CA ILE A 1075 4.25 -19.76 16.23
C ILE A 1075 3.05 -19.95 17.18
N PRO A 1076 1.81 -19.53 16.85
CA PRO A 1076 0.67 -19.71 17.74
C PRO A 1076 0.30 -21.17 18.00
N LEU A 1077 0.73 -22.11 17.15
CA LEU A 1077 0.43 -23.53 17.26
C LEU A 1077 1.42 -24.28 18.16
N ILE A 1078 2.59 -23.69 18.47
CA ILE A 1078 3.58 -24.28 19.35
C ILE A 1078 3.00 -24.35 20.78
N PRO A 1079 2.98 -25.53 21.44
CA PRO A 1079 2.49 -25.61 22.82
C PRO A 1079 3.28 -24.68 23.75
N PRO A 1080 2.63 -24.00 24.72
CA PRO A 1080 3.30 -23.06 25.62
C PRO A 1080 4.54 -23.63 26.31
N GLN A 1081 4.48 -24.89 26.74
CA GLN A 1081 5.59 -25.55 27.42
C GLN A 1081 6.75 -25.93 26.50
N VAL A 1082 6.47 -26.17 25.21
CA VAL A 1082 7.51 -26.40 24.19
C VAL A 1082 8.19 -25.09 23.84
N LEU A 1083 7.45 -23.97 23.76
CA LEU A 1083 8.08 -22.67 23.56
C LEU A 1083 8.93 -22.25 24.76
N ALA A 1084 8.43 -22.51 25.98
CA ALA A 1084 9.14 -22.19 27.22
C ALA A 1084 10.40 -23.05 27.45
N SER A 1085 10.61 -24.14 26.70
CA SER A 1085 11.86 -24.90 26.78
C SER A 1085 13.03 -24.24 26.07
N LEU A 1086 12.78 -23.25 25.22
CA LEU A 1086 13.79 -22.53 24.45
C LEU A 1086 14.62 -21.59 25.34
N SER A 1087 15.92 -21.49 25.07
CA SER A 1087 16.76 -20.49 25.75
C SER A 1087 16.38 -19.06 25.35
N PRO A 1088 16.70 -18.03 26.17
CA PRO A 1088 16.52 -16.64 25.77
C PRO A 1088 17.20 -16.30 24.44
N ALA A 1089 18.37 -16.88 24.14
CA ALA A 1089 19.07 -16.69 22.87
C ALA A 1089 18.27 -17.26 21.67
N GLN A 1090 17.76 -18.50 21.78
CA GLN A 1090 16.92 -19.09 20.73
C GLN A 1090 15.63 -18.30 20.49
N LEU A 1091 15.04 -17.72 21.55
CA LEU A 1091 13.89 -16.82 21.42
C LEU A 1091 14.24 -15.49 20.74
N GLU A 1092 15.48 -15.02 20.85
CA GLU A 1092 15.96 -13.87 20.06
C GLU A 1092 16.08 -14.20 18.57
N ASP A 1093 16.46 -15.43 18.24
CA ASP A 1093 16.64 -15.88 16.86
C ASP A 1093 15.32 -16.11 16.10
N LEU A 1094 14.16 -16.06 16.78
CA LEU A 1094 12.84 -16.07 16.13
C LEU A 1094 12.67 -14.93 15.12
N GLY A 1095 13.33 -13.79 15.32
CA GLY A 1095 13.14 -12.61 14.47
C GLY A 1095 11.88 -11.81 14.83
N PRO A 1096 11.76 -10.57 14.33
CA PRO A 1096 10.65 -9.69 14.67
C PRO A 1096 9.27 -10.23 14.27
N GLU A 1097 9.17 -10.85 13.09
CA GLU A 1097 7.90 -11.35 12.54
C GLU A 1097 7.32 -12.50 13.34
N ASN A 1098 8.16 -13.39 13.87
CA ASN A 1098 7.71 -14.52 14.67
C ASN A 1098 7.49 -14.13 16.13
N ALA A 1099 8.31 -13.24 16.67
CA ALA A 1099 8.16 -12.76 18.05
C ALA A 1099 6.82 -12.02 18.30
N VAL A 1100 6.30 -11.29 17.29
CA VAL A 1100 4.97 -10.66 17.40
C VAL A 1100 3.82 -11.67 17.39
N MET A 1101 4.04 -12.88 16.88
CA MET A 1101 3.03 -13.94 16.83
C MET A 1101 2.94 -14.76 18.11
N VAL A 1102 3.86 -14.57 19.07
CA VAL A 1102 3.81 -15.26 20.37
C VAL A 1102 2.58 -14.80 21.14
N THR A 1103 1.69 -15.76 21.41
CA THR A 1103 0.38 -15.52 22.03
C THR A 1103 0.48 -15.15 23.51
N SER A 1104 -0.60 -14.61 24.07
CA SER A 1104 -0.68 -14.30 25.51
C SER A 1104 -0.50 -15.54 26.39
N VAL A 1105 -1.06 -16.68 25.99
CA VAL A 1105 -0.95 -17.95 26.71
C VAL A 1105 0.50 -18.47 26.69
N GLN A 1106 1.18 -18.37 25.54
CA GLN A 1106 2.59 -18.72 25.45
C GLN A 1106 3.48 -17.78 26.27
N ARG A 1107 3.23 -16.46 26.22
CA ARG A 1107 3.97 -15.46 27.01
C ARG A 1107 3.84 -15.70 28.51
N ALA A 1108 2.67 -16.15 28.99
CA ALA A 1108 2.45 -16.45 30.40
C ALA A 1108 3.26 -17.67 30.90
N ALA A 1109 3.74 -18.54 29.99
CA ALA A 1109 4.58 -19.68 30.33
C ALA A 1109 6.09 -19.36 30.34
N LEU A 1110 6.50 -18.17 29.87
CA LEU A 1110 7.91 -17.79 29.75
C LEU A 1110 8.47 -17.23 31.06
N THR A 1111 9.77 -17.44 31.29
CA THR A 1111 10.50 -16.73 32.37
C THR A 1111 10.64 -15.24 32.05
N PRO A 1112 10.96 -14.38 33.05
CA PRO A 1112 11.19 -12.96 32.80
C PRO A 1112 12.27 -12.68 31.74
N GLU A 1113 13.34 -13.46 31.70
CA GLU A 1113 14.43 -13.33 30.73
C GLU A 1113 13.98 -13.71 29.32
N GLN A 1114 13.25 -14.82 29.19
CA GLN A 1114 12.66 -15.26 27.93
C GLN A 1114 11.63 -14.25 27.40
N LEU A 1115 10.78 -13.72 28.27
CA LEU A 1115 9.80 -12.69 27.91
C LEU A 1115 10.51 -11.40 27.44
N SER A 1116 11.61 -11.03 28.09
CA SER A 1116 12.44 -9.89 27.70
C SER A 1116 13.05 -10.09 26.30
N ALA A 1117 13.55 -11.29 25.99
CA ALA A 1117 14.03 -11.67 24.66
C ALA A 1117 12.93 -11.53 23.58
N VAL A 1118 11.77 -12.13 23.81
CA VAL A 1118 10.62 -12.04 22.88
C VAL A 1118 10.19 -10.58 22.68
N ASN A 1119 10.14 -9.77 23.74
CA ASN A 1119 9.77 -8.36 23.64
C ASN A 1119 10.80 -7.52 22.87
N ARG A 1120 12.10 -7.75 23.06
CA ARG A 1120 13.16 -7.10 22.25
C ARG A 1120 12.96 -7.38 20.76
N MET A 1121 12.65 -8.63 20.41
CA MET A 1121 12.45 -9.02 19.01
C MET A 1121 11.14 -8.48 18.44
N ALA A 1122 10.04 -8.59 19.17
CA ALA A 1122 8.73 -8.08 18.75
C ALA A 1122 8.73 -6.56 18.49
N THR A 1123 9.64 -5.84 19.16
CA THR A 1123 9.86 -4.40 18.95
C THR A 1123 10.92 -4.08 17.89
N GLY A 1124 11.66 -5.08 17.40
CA GLY A 1124 12.70 -4.90 16.38
C GLY A 1124 13.94 -4.15 16.85
N SER A 1125 14.13 -3.98 18.17
CA SER A 1125 15.26 -3.23 18.73
C SER A 1125 16.60 -3.83 18.31
N VAL A 1126 17.53 -2.99 17.87
CA VAL A 1126 18.91 -3.38 17.51
C VAL A 1126 19.84 -3.38 18.73
N ASP A 1127 19.54 -2.58 19.75
CA ASP A 1127 20.35 -2.50 20.97
C ASP A 1127 19.77 -3.35 22.11
N ALA A 1128 20.59 -4.25 22.67
CA ALA A 1128 20.22 -5.12 23.80
C ALA A 1128 19.94 -4.35 25.11
N ARG A 1129 20.43 -3.11 25.24
CA ARG A 1129 20.30 -2.27 26.45
C ARG A 1129 19.08 -1.32 26.46
N ALA A 1130 18.35 -1.19 25.35
CA ALA A 1130 17.34 -0.14 25.19
C ALA A 1130 15.99 -0.42 25.91
N VAL A 1131 15.69 -1.66 26.28
CA VAL A 1131 14.38 -2.02 26.87
C VAL A 1131 14.31 -1.75 28.38
N THR A 1132 15.44 -1.56 29.06
CA THR A 1132 15.47 -1.21 30.49
C THR A 1132 15.26 0.27 30.78
N ALA A 1133 15.26 1.15 29.77
CA ALA A 1133 15.25 2.60 29.98
C ALA A 1133 13.90 3.31 29.72
N THR A 1134 12.81 2.58 29.44
CA THR A 1134 11.47 3.17 29.20
C THR A 1134 10.42 2.80 30.24
N GLN A 1135 10.85 2.35 31.43
CA GLN A 1135 10.04 2.61 32.63
C GLN A 1135 10.31 4.06 33.05
N SER A 1136 9.24 4.86 33.00
CA SER A 1136 9.02 6.25 33.43
C SER A 1136 10.13 6.95 34.26
N PRO A 1137 10.33 8.27 34.12
CA PRO A 1137 11.16 9.03 35.06
C PRO A 1137 10.59 8.89 36.49
N PRO A 1138 11.43 8.97 37.54
CA PRO A 1138 10.98 8.84 38.91
C PRO A 1138 10.04 9.99 39.25
N GLN A 1139 8.73 9.76 39.15
CA GLN A 1139 7.75 10.61 39.79
C GLN A 1139 7.77 10.29 41.29
N SER A 1140 7.92 11.37 42.05
CA SER A 1140 7.79 11.42 43.51
C SER A 1140 6.62 10.57 44.02
N GLY A 1141 6.82 9.91 45.15
CA GLY A 1141 6.04 8.76 45.61
C GLY A 1141 4.53 8.98 45.74
N ALA A 1142 3.77 8.13 45.05
CA ALA A 1142 2.50 7.52 45.45
C ALA A 1142 2.13 6.43 44.43
N PRO A 1143 1.69 5.21 44.82
CA PRO A 1143 1.49 4.11 43.87
C PRO A 1143 0.18 4.26 43.08
N GLY A 1144 0.30 4.56 41.78
CA GLY A 1144 -0.79 4.46 40.81
C GLY A 1144 -0.97 3.03 40.31
N VAL A 1145 -2.13 2.43 40.60
CA VAL A 1145 -2.50 1.05 40.28
C VAL A 1145 -3.04 0.95 38.84
N ARG A 1146 -2.57 -0.02 38.05
CA ARG A 1146 -3.09 -0.35 36.69
C ARG A 1146 -4.37 -1.19 36.79
N VAL A 1147 -5.37 -0.88 35.97
CA VAL A 1147 -6.78 -1.29 36.10
C VAL A 1147 -7.13 -2.70 35.59
N GLU A 1148 -6.22 -3.46 34.98
CA GLU A 1148 -6.57 -4.79 34.41
C GLU A 1148 -6.29 -6.01 35.31
N GLY A 1149 -5.77 -5.81 36.53
CA GLY A 1149 -5.60 -6.88 37.52
C GLY A 1149 -6.72 -7.02 38.57
N ILE A 1150 -7.66 -6.07 38.63
CA ILE A 1150 -8.60 -5.94 39.77
C ILE A 1150 -9.91 -6.74 39.57
N PHE A 1151 -10.26 -7.13 38.35
CA PHE A 1151 -11.54 -7.78 38.08
C PHE A 1151 -11.65 -9.26 38.53
N SER A 1152 -10.53 -9.94 38.84
CA SER A 1152 -10.57 -11.31 39.39
C SER A 1152 -10.62 -11.37 40.92
N VAL A 1153 -10.33 -10.27 41.63
CA VAL A 1153 -10.26 -10.24 43.10
C VAL A 1153 -11.51 -9.61 43.73
N MET A 1154 -12.30 -8.81 42.99
CA MET A 1154 -13.48 -8.14 43.54
C MET A 1154 -14.77 -8.98 43.56
N LYS A 1155 -14.85 -10.13 42.88
CA LYS A 1155 -16.06 -10.97 42.89
C LYS A 1155 -16.34 -11.65 44.25
N PRO A 1156 -15.35 -12.20 44.98
CA PRO A 1156 -15.59 -12.79 46.30
C PRO A 1156 -15.90 -11.73 47.38
N ALA A 1157 -15.28 -10.55 47.29
CA ALA A 1157 -15.48 -9.46 48.25
C ALA A 1157 -16.86 -8.80 48.13
N LEU A 1158 -17.40 -8.68 46.91
CA LEU A 1158 -18.75 -8.15 46.68
C LEU A 1158 -19.85 -9.09 47.21
N PHE A 1159 -19.65 -10.41 47.10
CA PHE A 1159 -20.57 -11.41 47.68
C PHE A 1159 -20.53 -11.43 49.21
N LEU A 1160 -19.37 -11.21 49.83
CA LEU A 1160 -19.22 -11.07 51.28
C LEU A 1160 -19.87 -9.79 51.82
N LEU A 1161 -19.75 -8.67 51.10
CA LEU A 1161 -20.39 -7.40 51.47
C LEU A 1161 -21.92 -7.41 51.31
N ILE A 1162 -22.43 -8.07 50.27
CA ILE A 1162 -23.88 -8.25 50.08
C ILE A 1162 -24.45 -9.23 51.13
N GLY A 1163 -23.69 -10.25 51.55
CA GLY A 1163 -24.07 -11.15 52.65
C GLY A 1163 -24.09 -10.48 54.03
N LEU A 1164 -23.21 -9.51 54.29
CA LEU A 1164 -23.16 -8.73 55.54
C LEU A 1164 -24.19 -7.58 55.60
N LEU A 1165 -24.75 -7.18 54.46
CA LEU A 1165 -25.83 -6.18 54.38
C LEU A 1165 -27.24 -6.80 54.36
N LEU A 1166 -27.33 -8.14 54.26
CA LEU A 1166 -28.59 -8.92 54.30
C LEU A 1166 -28.75 -9.73 55.61
N LEU A 1167 -27.78 -9.64 56.53
CA LEU A 1167 -27.86 -10.05 57.95
C LEU A 1167 -28.03 -8.79 58.79
#